data_AF-A0A1S8WW63-F1
#
_entry.id   AF-A0A1S8WW63-F1
#
_cell.length_a   1.000
_cell.length_b   1.000
_cell.length_c   1.000
_cell.angle_alpha   90.00
_cell.angle_beta   90.00
_cell.angle_gamma   90.00
#
_symmetry.space_group_name_H-M   'P 1'
#
loop_
_entity.id
_entity.type
_entity.pdbx_description
1 polymer ?
#
loop_
_entity_poly.entity_id
_entity_poly.type
_entity_poly.pdbx_seq_one_letter_code
_entity_poly.pdbx_strand_id
1 'polypeptide(L)'
;MQWTPAWKRSFLVSVPRSSKQLRKTGPAPIVRSQTAHHSSGLSNFPAARPILKGSSPYFDCLQCVSSLLVQYDYPKTHRSRLLVRRAESFLKLGQTKEAQDAFIQAKQCVNLEEPGTSALKKLIDQGLAKCTHVLQSGDPHVSSTSGLPIFVRHPEPPYPPTCVRAVVQSDSGQKTPEIRGVPDPNSPIPFEVCLGDSGIGWQVVVKRSVKPGELILVDKPYARRIHKDRVYSHCYQCFRRSLNLRPCRGCSEVGFCSSSCEEAAWMPDWSSENSTNSIQGRPCHRFECGQVHRIQLDDYAGWKWFRSHAASPGSSSSNSSSAPTAIGRYCSELLKLRQDDCVGGAKVSWLAFACVARTAPHVIYDLVQSREPNTTSPLSAFSGLRQFPTSGVHPDNYCAVGWLVSNSDKRELSDLWQRTVAAVFLGHCLSHGGYPLDWSEGCFRDPIQKPGMPCSQLLPASWACACLLHHIQAVASNAHTFSVDAYFNRSDSEPQVDCPNGSLSEGVILTDIVPFSIGSGLFPLLSLVNHSCNPNVNLVYMADGSCGLFALHAIERNEALLSNYGYHYATHPLKARRRSLLEQYHFTCQCDACVGGWFGAGELINLRCLQCRQAIVSDSNRNIARLNRGACSCLSTVQQQSVRKFSQLNQIFRDLTVSIPEDYLTRPFHKVSRKLLNNHISQVVRLLDVDAFEGVLVRPSMPFDYLQELLKVLLDLRYGCCFMETSKLRYRDGEECSAFQ
;
A
#
# COMPACT_ATOMS: atom_id res chain seq x y z
N MET A 1 -1.30 -39.16 7.01
CA MET A 1 -1.43 -37.92 7.80
C MET A 1 -2.03 -36.86 6.91
N GLN A 2 -3.28 -36.50 7.14
CA GLN A 2 -3.96 -35.43 6.40
C GLN A 2 -3.31 -34.09 6.80
N TRP A 3 -2.66 -33.45 5.83
CA TRP A 3 -2.15 -32.10 5.99
C TRP A 3 -3.33 -31.16 5.87
N THR A 4 -3.94 -30.75 6.97
CA THR A 4 -4.87 -29.61 7.01
C THR A 4 -4.08 -28.38 7.39
N PRO A 5 -3.71 -27.52 6.45
CA PRO A 5 -2.77 -26.48 6.79
C PRO A 5 -3.52 -25.15 6.95
N ALA A 6 -3.35 -24.56 8.12
CA ALA A 6 -3.96 -23.30 8.55
C ALA A 6 -3.67 -22.11 7.60
N TRP A 7 -2.70 -22.24 6.68
CA TRP A 7 -2.35 -21.23 5.67
C TRP A 7 -3.45 -20.98 4.62
N LYS A 8 -4.44 -21.87 4.45
CA LYS A 8 -5.57 -21.61 3.53
C LYS A 8 -6.40 -20.37 3.90
N ARG A 9 -6.32 -19.88 5.16
CA ARG A 9 -7.07 -18.70 5.61
C ARG A 9 -6.40 -17.37 5.28
N SER A 10 -5.07 -17.32 5.20
CA SER A 10 -4.32 -16.06 5.03
C SER A 10 -4.40 -15.47 3.61
N PHE A 11 -4.93 -16.23 2.65
CA PHE A 11 -5.13 -15.80 1.25
C PHE A 11 -6.49 -15.13 0.96
N LEU A 12 -7.40 -15.06 1.93
CA LEU A 12 -8.79 -14.66 1.69
C LEU A 12 -9.08 -13.16 1.88
N VAL A 13 -8.10 -12.33 2.22
CA VAL A 13 -8.34 -10.90 2.47
C VAL A 13 -7.89 -10.07 1.28
N SER A 14 -8.71 -10.04 0.22
CA SER A 14 -8.82 -8.88 -0.69
C SER A 14 -9.79 -9.15 -1.87
N VAL A 15 -11.08 -9.42 -1.60
CA VAL A 15 -12.20 -9.05 -2.50
C VAL A 15 -13.45 -8.81 -1.65
N PRO A 16 -14.14 -7.66 -1.75
CA PRO A 16 -15.38 -7.42 -1.01
C PRO A 16 -16.47 -8.39 -1.48
N ARG A 17 -17.04 -9.17 -0.54
CA ARG A 17 -18.32 -9.85 -0.78
C ARG A 17 -19.45 -8.88 -0.46
N SER A 18 -20.35 -8.69 -1.41
CA SER A 18 -21.61 -7.95 -1.27
C SER A 18 -22.42 -8.45 -0.07
N SER A 19 -22.70 -7.59 0.91
CA SER A 19 -23.61 -7.89 2.02
C SER A 19 -24.95 -7.16 1.87
N LYS A 20 -26.02 -7.93 2.13
CA LYS A 20 -27.42 -7.51 2.12
C LYS A 20 -27.79 -6.73 3.40
N GLN A 21 -28.81 -5.90 3.26
CA GLN A 21 -29.46 -4.99 4.22
C GLN A 21 -29.82 -5.55 5.60
N LEU A 22 -29.85 -4.64 6.59
CA LEU A 22 -30.87 -4.58 7.66
C LEU A 22 -31.17 -3.11 8.02
N ARG A 23 -32.46 -2.80 8.28
CA ARG A 23 -33.07 -1.45 8.42
C ARG A 23 -33.21 -0.97 9.89
N LYS A 24 -33.51 0.34 10.00
CA LYS A 24 -34.32 1.12 11.01
C LYS A 24 -33.49 1.95 12.01
N THR A 25 -33.78 3.20 12.41
CA THR A 25 -34.86 4.21 12.18
C THR A 25 -34.48 5.53 12.92
N GLY A 26 -34.86 6.70 12.40
CA GLY A 26 -35.34 7.87 13.18
C GLY A 26 -34.34 8.91 13.75
N PRO A 27 -34.75 10.17 14.04
CA PRO A 27 -34.07 11.40 13.56
C PRO A 27 -33.67 12.47 14.61
N ALA A 28 -32.74 13.38 14.21
CA ALA A 28 -32.57 14.86 14.37
C ALA A 28 -32.94 15.61 15.71
N PRO A 29 -32.59 16.91 15.97
CA PRO A 29 -31.95 17.95 15.10
C PRO A 29 -30.90 18.93 15.74
N ILE A 30 -30.13 19.61 14.85
CA ILE A 30 -29.78 21.06 14.70
C ILE A 30 -29.81 22.01 15.92
N VAL A 31 -28.74 22.83 16.15
CA VAL A 31 -28.75 24.33 16.30
C VAL A 31 -27.36 24.94 15.96
N ARG A 32 -27.42 26.17 15.41
CA ARG A 32 -26.39 27.05 14.82
C ARG A 32 -25.59 27.91 15.83
N SER A 33 -24.36 28.28 15.41
CA SER A 33 -23.71 29.61 15.40
C SER A 33 -23.65 30.50 16.66
N GLN A 34 -22.45 30.97 17.04
CA GLN A 34 -21.93 32.33 16.74
C GLN A 34 -20.65 32.68 17.54
N THR A 35 -19.66 33.18 16.78
CA THR A 35 -18.66 34.25 17.03
C THR A 35 -18.24 34.71 18.44
N ALA A 36 -16.92 34.62 18.64
CA ALA A 36 -15.96 35.64 19.11
C ALA A 36 -16.19 36.41 20.43
N HIS A 37 -15.19 36.36 21.33
CA HIS A 37 -14.57 37.57 21.91
C HIS A 37 -13.21 37.25 22.55
N HIS A 38 -12.23 38.10 22.23
CA HIS A 38 -10.90 38.19 22.85
C HIS A 38 -10.99 38.39 24.37
N SER A 39 -10.11 37.72 25.13
CA SER A 39 -9.47 38.34 26.29
C SER A 39 -8.11 37.70 26.58
N SER A 40 -7.13 38.60 26.65
CA SER A 40 -5.74 38.46 27.02
C SER A 40 -5.53 37.81 28.40
N GLY A 41 -4.55 36.92 28.50
CA GLY A 41 -4.09 36.36 29.77
C GLY A 41 -3.07 35.24 29.60
N LEU A 42 -1.92 35.55 28.99
CA LEU A 42 -0.77 34.66 28.89
C LEU A 42 0.33 35.14 29.85
N SER A 43 0.58 34.36 30.89
CA SER A 43 1.94 34.14 31.45
C SER A 43 1.85 33.14 32.59
N ASN A 44 2.32 31.90 32.34
CA ASN A 44 3.03 31.01 33.27
C ASN A 44 2.83 29.53 32.89
N PHE A 45 3.50 29.09 31.83
CA PHE A 45 3.85 27.67 31.67
C PHE A 45 5.37 27.54 31.81
N PRO A 46 5.88 26.65 32.67
CA PRO A 46 7.32 26.40 32.76
C PRO A 46 7.81 25.81 31.44
N ALA A 47 8.92 26.34 30.94
CA ALA A 47 9.59 25.83 29.74
C ALA A 47 9.95 24.35 29.90
N ALA A 48 9.58 23.52 28.93
CA ALA A 48 9.92 22.10 28.92
C ALA A 48 11.44 21.92 28.80
N ARG A 49 12.03 21.10 29.68
CA ARG A 49 13.44 20.67 29.58
C ARG A 49 13.67 19.91 28.26
N PRO A 50 14.89 19.96 27.69
CA PRO A 50 15.20 19.25 26.45
C PRO A 50 15.03 17.74 26.64
N ILE A 51 14.07 17.16 25.91
CA ILE A 51 13.79 15.72 25.90
C ILE A 51 14.76 15.05 24.92
N LEU A 52 15.52 14.05 25.39
CA LEU A 52 16.49 13.30 24.60
C LEU A 52 15.82 12.60 23.40
N LYS A 53 16.42 12.73 22.21
CA LYS A 53 15.93 12.14 20.95
C LYS A 53 15.97 10.61 21.01
N GLY A 54 14.79 9.98 21.00
CA GLY A 54 14.62 8.54 20.83
C GLY A 54 13.46 8.24 19.86
N SER A 55 13.60 7.20 19.04
CA SER A 55 12.68 6.78 17.98
C SER A 55 11.41 6.09 18.50
N SER A 56 10.70 6.68 19.47
CA SER A 56 9.43 6.16 20.00
C SER A 56 8.26 7.05 19.61
N PRO A 57 7.12 6.51 19.13
CA PRO A 57 5.93 7.30 18.77
C PRO A 57 5.37 8.11 19.96
N TYR A 58 5.68 7.69 21.19
CA TYR A 58 5.31 8.43 22.41
C TYR A 58 6.13 9.73 22.58
N PHE A 59 7.39 9.78 22.13
CA PHE A 59 8.18 11.03 22.14
C PHE A 59 7.61 12.06 21.16
N ASP A 60 7.27 11.63 19.94
CA ASP A 60 6.64 12.49 18.94
C ASP A 60 5.28 13.05 19.45
N CYS A 61 4.51 12.20 20.16
CA CYS A 61 3.29 12.62 20.85
C CYS A 61 3.54 13.74 21.87
N LEU A 62 4.54 13.59 22.74
CA LEU A 62 4.87 14.58 23.77
C LEU A 62 5.29 15.92 23.18
N GLN A 63 6.05 15.92 22.08
CA GLN A 63 6.44 17.14 21.38
C GLN A 63 5.23 17.84 20.73
N CYS A 64 4.32 17.06 20.14
CA CYS A 64 3.08 17.57 19.56
C CYS A 64 2.17 18.20 20.63
N VAL A 65 1.93 17.49 21.73
CA VAL A 65 1.13 17.99 22.86
C VAL A 65 1.74 19.27 23.44
N SER A 66 3.07 19.31 23.62
CA SER A 66 3.77 20.50 24.12
C SER A 66 3.60 21.69 23.19
N SER A 67 3.67 21.48 21.88
CA SER A 67 3.46 22.52 20.88
C SER A 67 2.01 23.02 20.90
N LEU A 68 1.03 22.13 20.98
CA LEU A 68 -0.39 22.49 21.05
C LEU A 68 -0.76 23.25 22.34
N LEU A 69 -0.15 22.91 23.48
CA LEU A 69 -0.43 23.58 24.76
C LEU A 69 0.19 24.98 24.88
N VAL A 70 1.24 25.27 24.09
CA VAL A 70 2.05 26.49 24.21
C VAL A 70 1.90 27.42 23.01
N GLN A 71 1.83 26.89 21.79
CA GLN A 71 1.92 27.68 20.56
C GLN A 71 0.59 27.93 19.86
N TYR A 72 -0.39 27.06 20.06
CA TYR A 72 -1.68 27.15 19.38
C TYR A 72 -2.75 27.36 20.44
N ASP A 73 -3.72 28.25 20.20
CA ASP A 73 -4.82 28.59 21.12
C ASP A 73 -5.81 27.42 21.26
N TYR A 74 -5.32 26.31 21.82
CA TYR A 74 -6.06 25.06 21.93
C TYR A 74 -7.21 25.24 22.92
N PRO A 75 -8.44 24.84 22.59
CA PRO A 75 -9.61 25.11 23.42
C PRO A 75 -9.41 24.65 24.87
N LYS A 76 -9.60 25.57 25.82
CA LYS A 76 -9.42 25.31 27.26
C LYS A 76 -10.29 24.14 27.73
N THR A 77 -11.47 23.97 27.15
CA THR A 77 -12.43 22.88 27.38
C THR A 77 -11.85 21.49 27.06
N HIS A 78 -10.99 21.37 26.06
CA HIS A 78 -10.41 20.10 25.62
C HIS A 78 -9.00 19.82 26.16
N ARG A 79 -8.46 20.75 26.96
CA ARG A 79 -7.09 20.68 27.49
C ARG A 79 -6.84 19.46 28.38
N SER A 80 -7.84 19.06 29.17
CA SER A 80 -7.80 17.89 30.05
C SER A 80 -7.54 16.59 29.28
N ARG A 81 -8.18 16.40 28.11
CA ARG A 81 -7.97 15.25 27.21
C ARG A 81 -6.56 15.20 26.65
N LEU A 82 -6.02 16.37 26.27
CA LEU A 82 -4.66 16.48 25.74
C LEU A 82 -3.60 16.18 26.82
N LEU A 83 -3.84 16.64 28.05
CA LEU A 83 -2.97 16.36 29.21
C LEU A 83 -3.02 14.89 29.64
N VAL A 84 -4.20 14.25 29.59
CA VAL A 84 -4.33 12.79 29.78
C VAL A 84 -3.47 12.05 28.77
N ARG A 85 -3.54 12.43 27.50
CA ARG A 85 -2.74 11.79 26.44
C ARG A 85 -1.24 11.95 26.65
N ARG A 86 -0.81 13.12 27.14
CA ARG A 86 0.57 13.39 27.56
C ARG A 86 0.98 12.45 28.68
N ALA A 87 0.14 12.30 29.70
CA ALA A 87 0.38 11.47 30.86
C ALA A 87 0.51 9.98 30.50
N GLU A 88 -0.37 9.47 29.66
CA GLU A 88 -0.30 8.09 29.14
C GLU A 88 0.97 7.85 28.31
N SER A 89 1.40 8.85 27.52
CA SER A 89 2.65 8.77 26.74
C SER A 89 3.86 8.67 27.65
N PHE A 90 3.92 9.45 28.73
CA PHE A 90 4.98 9.38 29.72
C PHE A 90 4.99 8.03 30.47
N LEU A 91 3.82 7.50 30.85
CA LEU A 91 3.72 6.16 31.45
C LEU A 91 4.33 5.09 30.54
N LYS A 92 4.04 5.14 29.23
CA LYS A 92 4.57 4.18 28.26
C LYS A 92 6.08 4.32 28.01
N LEU A 93 6.66 5.49 28.31
CA LEU A 93 8.10 5.73 28.27
C LEU A 93 8.81 5.40 29.59
N GLY A 94 8.08 4.93 30.61
CA GLY A 94 8.62 4.70 31.96
C GLY A 94 8.91 5.98 32.75
N GLN A 95 8.46 7.13 32.26
CA GLN A 95 8.64 8.45 32.88
C GLN A 95 7.49 8.72 33.86
N THR A 96 7.45 7.95 34.94
CA THR A 96 6.28 7.87 35.84
C THR A 96 6.01 9.18 36.59
N LYS A 97 7.05 9.96 36.93
CA LYS A 97 6.88 11.25 37.62
C LYS A 97 6.23 12.28 36.70
N GLU A 98 6.74 12.39 35.48
CA GLU A 98 6.21 13.28 34.45
C GLU A 98 4.78 12.89 34.04
N ALA A 99 4.47 11.59 34.03
CA ALA A 99 3.12 11.11 33.84
C ALA A 99 2.18 11.54 34.97
N GLN A 100 2.61 11.39 36.22
CA GLN A 100 1.84 11.80 37.39
C GLN A 100 1.52 13.29 37.35
N ASP A 101 2.54 14.13 37.06
CA ASP A 101 2.37 15.58 36.93
C ASP A 101 1.35 15.95 35.84
N ALA A 102 1.41 15.28 34.69
CA ALA A 102 0.47 15.51 33.60
C ALA A 102 -0.97 15.08 33.95
N PHE A 103 -1.16 13.97 34.68
CA PHE A 103 -2.48 13.58 35.19
C PHE A 103 -3.01 14.55 36.25
N ILE A 104 -2.17 15.09 37.13
CA ILE A 104 -2.55 16.12 38.11
C ILE A 104 -3.02 17.38 37.37
N GLN A 105 -2.26 17.84 36.38
CA GLN A 105 -2.65 18.98 35.54
C GLN A 105 -3.95 18.70 34.78
N ALA A 106 -4.13 17.49 34.26
CA ALA A 106 -5.38 17.10 33.60
C ALA A 106 -6.56 17.22 34.56
N LYS A 107 -6.41 16.72 35.80
CA LYS A 107 -7.42 16.77 36.87
C LYS A 107 -7.83 18.21 37.21
N GLN A 108 -6.86 19.12 37.26
CA GLN A 108 -7.09 20.55 37.51
C GLN A 108 -7.84 21.24 36.35
N CYS A 109 -7.71 20.72 35.13
CA CYS A 109 -8.36 21.27 33.93
C CYS A 109 -9.73 20.63 33.61
N VAL A 110 -10.19 19.62 34.36
CA VAL A 110 -11.50 19.00 34.12
C VAL A 110 -12.60 19.96 34.56
N ASN A 111 -13.41 20.43 33.61
CA ASN A 111 -14.62 21.20 33.93
C ASN A 111 -15.73 20.23 34.39
N LEU A 112 -16.28 20.44 35.58
CA LEU A 112 -17.27 19.57 36.21
C LEU A 112 -18.65 19.62 35.55
N GLU A 113 -18.89 20.61 34.68
CA GLU A 113 -20.21 20.88 34.08
C GLU A 113 -20.36 20.31 32.64
N GLU A 114 -19.31 19.75 32.04
CA GLU A 114 -19.37 19.21 30.66
C GLU A 114 -19.90 17.76 30.59
N PRO A 115 -20.81 17.45 29.63
CA PRO A 115 -21.26 16.09 29.36
C PRO A 115 -20.11 15.14 28.95
N GLY A 116 -20.07 13.93 29.51
CA GLY A 116 -19.07 12.90 29.16
C GLY A 116 -17.75 12.93 29.95
N THR A 117 -17.64 13.80 30.97
CA THR A 117 -16.44 13.95 31.82
C THR A 117 -16.24 12.83 32.85
N SER A 118 -17.26 12.01 33.12
CA SER A 118 -17.18 10.90 34.10
C SER A 118 -16.16 9.82 33.70
N ALA A 119 -16.12 9.46 32.41
CA ALA A 119 -15.16 8.50 31.87
C ALA A 119 -13.72 9.05 31.91
N LEU A 120 -13.55 10.34 31.57
CA LEU A 120 -12.25 11.01 31.61
C LEU A 120 -11.70 11.11 33.04
N LYS A 121 -12.55 11.44 34.01
CA LYS A 121 -12.19 11.49 35.43
C LYS A 121 -11.75 10.12 35.95
N LYS A 122 -12.51 9.07 35.62
CA LYS A 122 -12.16 7.69 35.95
C LYS A 122 -10.78 7.31 35.40
N LEU A 123 -10.49 7.71 34.16
CA LEU A 123 -9.21 7.44 33.52
C LEU A 123 -8.05 8.22 34.16
N ILE A 124 -8.26 9.48 34.56
CA ILE A 124 -7.29 10.28 35.30
C ILE A 124 -6.99 9.66 36.68
N ASP A 125 -8.02 9.32 37.44
CA ASP A 125 -7.86 8.74 38.79
C ASP A 125 -7.17 7.36 38.72
N GLN A 126 -7.50 6.54 37.72
CA GLN A 126 -6.80 5.29 37.44
C GLN A 126 -5.32 5.51 37.06
N GLY A 127 -5.05 6.51 36.22
CA GLY A 127 -3.69 6.89 35.83
C GLY A 127 -2.84 7.32 37.02
N LEU A 128 -3.40 8.15 37.92
CA LEU A 128 -2.74 8.57 39.17
C LEU A 128 -2.46 7.39 40.10
N ALA A 129 -3.43 6.50 40.30
CA ALA A 129 -3.25 5.30 41.12
C ALA A 129 -2.12 4.41 40.58
N LYS A 130 -2.06 4.24 39.25
CA LYS A 130 -0.97 3.52 38.58
C LYS A 130 0.40 4.19 38.80
N CYS A 131 0.49 5.51 38.67
CA CYS A 131 1.73 6.24 38.93
C CYS A 131 2.20 6.06 40.37
N THR A 132 1.29 6.22 41.34
CA THR A 132 1.58 6.07 42.77
C THR A 132 2.08 4.66 43.08
N HIS A 133 1.43 3.63 42.53
CA HIS A 133 1.87 2.25 42.71
C HIS A 133 3.30 2.03 42.18
N VAL A 134 3.59 2.42 40.94
CA VAL A 134 4.91 2.24 40.31
C VAL A 134 6.01 3.00 41.07
N LEU A 135 5.72 4.21 41.55
CA LEU A 135 6.67 5.01 42.34
C LEU A 135 6.95 4.40 43.73
N GLN A 136 5.99 3.67 44.30
CA GLN A 136 6.12 3.01 45.61
C GLN A 136 6.74 1.61 45.51
N SER A 137 6.44 0.85 44.46
CA SER A 137 6.87 -0.54 44.30
C SER A 137 8.26 -0.69 43.67
N GLY A 138 8.80 0.33 43.00
CA GLY A 138 10.10 0.28 42.31
C GLY A 138 10.15 -0.65 41.08
N ASP A 139 9.12 -1.49 40.89
CA ASP A 139 8.97 -2.37 39.73
C ASP A 139 8.23 -1.64 38.59
N PRO A 140 8.89 -1.39 37.43
CA PRO A 140 8.26 -0.77 36.28
C PRO A 140 7.27 -1.71 35.54
N HIS A 141 7.22 -3.00 35.88
CA HIS A 141 6.40 -4.01 35.21
C HIS A 141 5.08 -4.32 35.95
N VAL A 142 4.22 -3.31 36.12
CA VAL A 142 2.80 -3.58 36.38
C VAL A 142 2.11 -3.81 35.04
N SER A 143 1.55 -5.00 34.86
CA SER A 143 0.86 -5.44 33.63
C SER A 143 -0.19 -4.41 33.19
N SER A 144 0.12 -3.63 32.16
CA SER A 144 -0.86 -2.74 31.56
C SER A 144 -1.80 -3.59 30.69
N THR A 145 -2.86 -4.09 31.28
CA THR A 145 -4.08 -4.43 30.53
C THR A 145 -4.67 -3.12 30.00
N SER A 146 -4.99 -3.11 28.70
CA SER A 146 -5.52 -1.99 27.89
C SER A 146 -4.52 -0.87 27.57
N GLY A 147 -4.01 -0.88 26.34
CA GLY A 147 -3.22 0.21 25.77
C GLY A 147 -2.60 -0.23 24.46
N LEU A 148 -3.29 0.06 23.36
CA LEU A 148 -2.87 0.00 21.95
C LEU A 148 -1.34 -0.11 21.75
N PRO A 149 -0.77 -1.33 21.57
CA PRO A 149 0.62 -1.52 21.22
C PRO A 149 0.75 -1.34 19.71
N ILE A 150 0.88 -0.10 19.24
CA ILE A 150 1.20 0.18 17.84
C ILE A 150 2.72 0.20 17.72
N PHE A 151 3.32 -0.99 17.69
CA PHE A 151 4.71 -1.11 17.28
C PHE A 151 4.75 -1.09 15.75
N VAL A 152 5.03 0.08 15.17
CA VAL A 152 5.48 0.15 13.78
C VAL A 152 6.96 -0.20 13.80
N ARG A 153 7.32 -1.35 13.22
CA ARG A 153 8.73 -1.60 12.94
C ARG A 153 9.11 -0.66 11.80
N HIS A 154 10.03 0.26 12.06
CA HIS A 154 10.69 1.01 11.01
C HIS A 154 11.97 0.25 10.64
N PRO A 155 11.92 -0.68 9.66
CA PRO A 155 13.18 -1.19 9.11
C PRO A 155 13.97 0.01 8.58
N GLU A 156 15.28 0.03 8.85
CA GLU A 156 16.13 0.94 8.10
C GLU A 156 16.03 0.53 6.63
N PRO A 157 15.88 1.50 5.71
CA PRO A 157 15.87 1.21 4.29
C PRO A 157 17.12 0.38 3.95
N PRO A 158 17.04 -0.51 2.94
CA PRO A 158 18.21 -1.29 2.49
C PRO A 158 19.38 -0.41 2.03
N TYR A 159 19.16 0.91 1.94
CA TYR A 159 20.15 1.92 1.57
C TYR A 159 20.26 3.04 2.62
N PRO A 160 21.42 3.68 2.79
CA PRO A 160 21.47 5.04 3.30
C PRO A 160 20.65 5.98 2.38
N PRO A 161 20.10 7.09 2.89
CA PRO A 161 19.24 8.02 2.14
C PRO A 161 19.88 8.63 0.87
N THR A 162 21.16 8.37 0.60
CA THR A 162 21.92 8.84 -0.55
C THR A 162 21.80 7.98 -1.82
N CYS A 163 21.40 6.69 -1.74
CA CYS A 163 21.35 5.81 -2.94
C CYS A 163 20.12 6.02 -3.85
N VAL A 164 19.29 7.02 -3.55
CA VAL A 164 18.20 7.46 -4.45
C VAL A 164 18.74 8.32 -5.60
N ARG A 165 20.00 8.78 -5.49
CA ARG A 165 20.64 9.43 -6.63
C ARG A 165 20.84 8.38 -7.71
N ALA A 166 20.06 8.51 -8.78
CA ALA A 166 20.48 8.09 -10.09
C ALA A 166 21.96 8.40 -10.26
N VAL A 167 22.68 7.40 -10.76
CA VAL A 167 24.07 7.43 -11.24
C VAL A 167 24.45 8.84 -11.70
N VAL A 168 25.14 9.57 -10.84
CA VAL A 168 25.98 10.70 -11.22
C VAL A 168 27.32 10.41 -10.56
N GLN A 169 28.31 10.14 -11.40
CA GLN A 169 29.69 9.93 -11.02
C GLN A 169 30.13 11.07 -10.10
N SER A 170 30.61 10.74 -8.91
CA SER A 170 31.54 11.60 -8.19
C SER A 170 32.53 10.71 -7.46
N ASP A 171 33.79 10.77 -7.92
CA ASP A 171 34.95 10.19 -7.28
C ASP A 171 35.08 10.71 -5.85
N SER A 172 35.04 9.80 -4.88
CA SER A 172 35.90 9.91 -3.70
C SER A 172 35.91 8.59 -2.95
N GLY A 173 37.07 7.94 -2.96
CA GLY A 173 37.30 6.66 -2.32
C GLY A 173 37.22 6.76 -0.80
N GLN A 174 36.33 5.97 -0.20
CA GLN A 174 36.49 5.42 1.14
C GLN A 174 35.69 4.12 1.24
N LYS A 175 36.36 3.02 1.60
CA LYS A 175 35.79 1.66 1.70
C LYS A 175 35.05 1.48 3.03
N THR A 176 33.78 1.13 2.99
CA THR A 176 32.96 0.62 4.11
C THR A 176 32.76 -0.90 4.01
N PRO A 177 32.54 -1.62 5.14
CA PRO A 177 32.58 -3.08 5.18
C PRO A 177 31.40 -3.74 4.44
N GLU A 178 31.70 -4.84 3.75
CA GLU A 178 30.81 -5.60 2.87
C GLU A 178 29.64 -6.26 3.62
N ILE A 179 28.41 -5.92 3.24
CA ILE A 179 27.19 -6.66 3.58
C ILE A 179 26.81 -7.49 2.35
N ARG A 180 26.95 -8.82 2.41
CA ARG A 180 26.49 -9.74 1.36
C ARG A 180 24.98 -9.56 1.13
N GLY A 181 24.60 -9.13 -0.08
CA GLY A 181 23.21 -8.96 -0.51
C GLY A 181 22.82 -7.55 -0.94
N VAL A 182 23.73 -6.56 -0.86
CA VAL A 182 23.52 -5.22 -1.42
C VAL A 182 24.14 -5.18 -2.82
N PRO A 183 23.37 -4.84 -3.89
CA PRO A 183 23.97 -4.59 -5.20
C PRO A 183 24.97 -3.43 -5.06
N ASP A 184 26.20 -3.62 -5.54
CA ASP A 184 27.16 -2.53 -5.70
C ASP A 184 26.49 -1.42 -6.55
N PRO A 185 26.46 -0.16 -6.09
CA PRO A 185 25.90 0.95 -6.86
C PRO A 185 26.61 1.17 -8.21
N ASN A 186 27.80 0.60 -8.41
CA ASN A 186 28.52 0.57 -9.68
C ASN A 186 28.27 -0.71 -10.52
N SER A 187 27.49 -1.67 -10.01
CA SER A 187 27.13 -2.87 -10.74
C SER A 187 26.12 -2.55 -11.84
N PRO A 188 26.27 -3.07 -13.06
CA PRO A 188 25.29 -2.88 -14.13
C PRO A 188 23.90 -3.33 -13.68
N ILE A 189 22.88 -2.55 -14.04
CA ILE A 189 21.48 -2.79 -13.73
C ILE A 189 21.15 -4.27 -14.03
N PRO A 190 20.63 -5.05 -13.07
CA PRO A 190 20.43 -6.48 -13.28
C PRO A 190 19.29 -6.80 -14.24
N PHE A 191 18.62 -5.79 -14.81
CA PHE A 191 17.47 -5.91 -15.69
C PHE A 191 17.49 -4.89 -16.83
N GLU A 192 16.67 -5.14 -17.85
CA GLU A 192 16.37 -4.24 -18.96
C GLU A 192 14.85 -4.19 -19.16
N VAL A 193 14.35 -3.06 -19.63
CA VAL A 193 12.97 -2.93 -20.09
C VAL A 193 12.95 -3.09 -21.60
N CYS A 194 12.18 -4.07 -22.09
CA CYS A 194 12.06 -4.34 -23.51
C CYS A 194 10.60 -4.58 -23.91
N LEU A 195 10.33 -4.48 -25.21
CA LEU A 195 9.04 -4.82 -25.79
C LEU A 195 9.03 -6.31 -26.16
N GLY A 196 8.12 -7.08 -25.58
CA GLY A 196 7.85 -8.47 -25.95
C GLY A 196 6.94 -8.61 -27.17
N ASP A 197 6.55 -9.84 -27.49
CA ASP A 197 5.69 -10.16 -28.63
C ASP A 197 4.28 -9.54 -28.54
N SER A 198 3.55 -9.60 -29.65
CA SER A 198 2.16 -9.15 -29.79
C SER A 198 1.23 -9.90 -28.82
N GLY A 199 1.11 -9.39 -27.59
CA GLY A 199 0.30 -10.01 -26.53
C GLY A 199 0.90 -9.84 -25.12
N ILE A 200 2.22 -9.68 -25.02
CA ILE A 200 2.93 -9.43 -23.74
C ILE A 200 3.15 -7.93 -23.54
N GLY A 201 3.46 -7.20 -24.62
CA GLY A 201 3.78 -5.78 -24.53
C GLY A 201 5.09 -5.53 -23.78
N TRP A 202 5.19 -4.41 -23.08
CA TRP A 202 6.38 -4.07 -22.30
C TRP A 202 6.61 -5.07 -21.16
N GLN A 203 7.88 -5.41 -20.93
CA GLN A 203 8.29 -6.31 -19.87
C GLN A 203 9.65 -5.92 -19.29
N VAL A 204 9.89 -6.37 -18.07
CA VAL A 204 11.19 -6.25 -17.40
C VAL A 204 11.87 -7.62 -17.44
N VAL A 205 13.06 -7.71 -18.03
CA VAL A 205 13.84 -8.95 -18.15
C VAL A 205 15.16 -8.84 -17.42
N VAL A 206 15.63 -9.90 -16.77
CA VAL A 206 16.94 -9.88 -16.09
C VAL A 206 18.08 -10.05 -17.09
N LYS A 207 19.24 -9.43 -16.84
CA LYS A 207 20.44 -9.55 -17.69
C LYS A 207 21.52 -10.45 -17.11
N ARG A 208 21.25 -11.05 -15.96
CA ARG A 208 22.04 -12.11 -15.35
C ARG A 208 21.12 -13.05 -14.60
N SER A 209 21.66 -14.20 -14.20
CA SER A 209 20.97 -15.05 -13.26
C SER A 209 20.79 -14.34 -11.91
N VAL A 210 19.63 -14.52 -11.30
CA VAL A 210 19.25 -13.94 -10.01
C VAL A 210 18.93 -15.08 -9.05
N LYS A 211 19.42 -14.98 -7.81
CA LYS A 211 19.21 -16.01 -6.79
C LYS A 211 17.92 -15.77 -6.00
N PRO A 212 17.29 -16.82 -5.44
CA PRO A 212 16.16 -16.64 -4.54
C PRO A 212 16.50 -15.68 -3.38
N GLY A 213 15.54 -14.84 -2.99
CA GLY A 213 15.67 -13.85 -1.91
C GLY A 213 16.50 -12.60 -2.27
N GLU A 214 17.03 -12.51 -3.48
CA GLU A 214 17.81 -11.37 -3.94
C GLU A 214 16.91 -10.16 -4.24
N LEU A 215 17.33 -8.96 -3.81
CA LEU A 215 16.69 -7.68 -4.16
C LEU A 215 17.11 -7.28 -5.59
N ILE A 216 16.15 -7.27 -6.52
CA ILE A 216 16.39 -7.00 -7.94
C ILE A 216 16.34 -5.50 -8.23
N LEU A 217 15.30 -4.82 -7.73
CA LEU A 217 15.11 -3.38 -7.90
C LEU A 217 14.31 -2.80 -6.75
N VAL A 218 14.47 -1.50 -6.51
CA VAL A 218 13.60 -0.71 -5.63
C VAL A 218 13.00 0.40 -6.45
N ASP A 219 11.68 0.45 -6.47
CA ASP A 219 10.93 1.47 -7.20
C ASP A 219 10.24 2.43 -6.24
N LYS A 220 10.08 3.68 -6.68
CA LYS A 220 9.38 4.72 -5.93
C LYS A 220 8.15 5.16 -6.70
N PRO A 221 7.02 5.38 -6.01
CA PRO A 221 5.81 5.80 -6.70
C PRO A 221 6.00 7.22 -7.23
N TYR A 222 5.67 7.45 -8.51
CA TYR A 222 5.56 8.79 -9.07
C TYR A 222 4.53 9.61 -8.30
N ALA A 223 3.36 9.01 -8.07
CA ALA A 223 2.29 9.57 -7.26
C ALA A 223 1.70 8.48 -6.36
N ARG A 224 1.20 8.88 -5.19
CA ARG A 224 0.49 8.01 -4.25
C ARG A 224 -0.63 8.76 -3.52
N ARG A 225 -1.65 8.01 -3.10
CA ARG A 225 -2.78 8.49 -2.30
C ARG A 225 -3.16 7.52 -1.21
N ILE A 226 -3.42 8.07 -0.03
CA ILE A 226 -3.89 7.29 1.11
C ILE A 226 -5.37 6.92 0.90
N HIS A 227 -5.81 5.77 1.39
CA HIS A 227 -7.22 5.41 1.36
C HIS A 227 -8.00 6.24 2.39
N LYS A 228 -9.25 6.55 2.05
CA LYS A 228 -10.13 7.45 2.84
C LYS A 228 -10.28 7.00 4.29
N ASP A 229 -10.41 5.71 4.51
CA ASP A 229 -10.54 5.04 5.81
C ASP A 229 -9.23 4.99 6.61
N ARG A 230 -8.15 5.60 6.09
CA ARG A 230 -6.81 5.66 6.71
C ARG A 230 -6.31 7.06 6.97
N VAL A 231 -6.99 8.07 6.44
CA VAL A 231 -6.67 9.50 6.57
C VAL A 231 -6.49 9.96 8.02
N TYR A 232 -7.22 9.35 8.97
CA TYR A 232 -7.17 9.73 10.40
C TYR A 232 -6.20 8.89 11.24
N SER A 233 -5.60 7.84 10.66
CA SER A 233 -4.68 6.94 11.38
C SER A 233 -3.25 7.01 10.86
N HIS A 234 -3.04 7.55 9.67
CA HIS A 234 -1.75 7.57 8.99
C HIS A 234 -1.47 8.95 8.40
N CYS A 235 -0.19 9.30 8.35
CA CYS A 235 0.24 10.55 7.77
C CYS A 235 -0.07 10.56 6.27
N TYR A 236 -0.77 11.61 5.82
CA TYR A 236 -1.09 11.85 4.42
C TYR A 236 0.15 11.80 3.52
N GLN A 237 1.25 12.37 4.02
CA GLN A 237 2.49 12.55 3.27
C GLN A 237 3.34 11.27 3.18
N CYS A 238 3.61 10.62 4.31
CA CYS A 238 4.57 9.51 4.38
C CYS A 238 3.94 8.15 4.65
N PHE A 239 2.61 8.06 4.79
CA PHE A 239 1.86 6.86 5.15
C PHE A 239 2.24 6.25 6.50
N ARG A 240 3.13 6.88 7.28
CA ARG A 240 3.46 6.45 8.64
C ARG A 240 2.22 6.53 9.52
N ARG A 241 1.85 5.41 10.16
CA ARG A 241 0.81 5.40 11.20
C ARG A 241 1.19 6.40 12.29
N SER A 242 0.28 7.30 12.63
CA SER A 242 0.48 8.28 13.69
C SER A 242 -0.81 8.42 14.46
N LEU A 243 -0.69 8.31 15.78
CA LEU A 243 -1.81 8.57 16.68
C LEU A 243 -2.12 10.07 16.76
N ASN A 244 -1.13 10.94 16.54
CA ASN A 244 -1.24 12.39 16.69
C ASN A 244 -1.02 13.07 15.35
N LEU A 245 -1.96 12.92 14.43
CA LEU A 245 -1.91 13.65 13.19
C LEU A 245 -2.19 15.13 13.44
N ARG A 246 -1.30 15.97 12.92
CA ARG A 246 -1.49 17.41 12.83
C ARG A 246 -2.37 17.70 11.62
N PRO A 247 -3.49 18.41 11.77
CA PRO A 247 -4.33 18.74 10.63
C PRO A 247 -3.56 19.59 9.64
N CYS A 248 -4.00 19.51 8.39
CA CYS A 248 -3.61 20.42 7.33
C CYS A 248 -3.87 21.89 7.72
N ARG A 249 -3.02 22.81 7.23
CA ARG A 249 -3.16 24.25 7.49
C ARG A 249 -4.41 24.90 6.85
N GLY A 250 -4.96 24.29 5.80
CA GLY A 250 -6.10 24.82 5.02
C GLY A 250 -7.39 24.00 5.10
N CYS A 251 -7.39 22.81 5.72
CA CYS A 251 -8.57 21.96 5.83
C CYS A 251 -8.43 20.93 6.97
N SER A 252 -9.54 20.32 7.37
CA SER A 252 -9.58 19.20 8.31
C SER A 252 -9.62 17.82 7.63
N GLU A 253 -9.53 17.77 6.30
CA GLU A 253 -9.71 16.53 5.52
C GLU A 253 -8.49 15.60 5.57
N VAL A 254 -7.29 16.07 5.97
CA VAL A 254 -6.07 15.25 6.06
C VAL A 254 -5.19 15.64 7.24
N GLY A 255 -4.27 14.75 7.64
CA GLY A 255 -3.32 15.03 8.71
C GLY A 255 -1.91 14.46 8.51
N PHE A 256 -0.95 14.99 9.29
CA PHE A 256 0.49 14.78 9.11
C PHE A 256 1.19 14.40 10.41
N CYS A 257 2.25 13.59 10.33
CA CYS A 257 3.03 13.21 11.52
C CYS A 257 4.00 14.31 12.00
N SER A 258 4.30 15.34 11.19
CA SER A 258 5.26 16.40 11.51
C SER A 258 5.03 17.66 10.67
N SER A 259 5.60 18.82 11.07
CA SER A 259 5.59 20.04 10.24
C SER A 259 6.22 19.79 8.88
N SER A 260 7.35 19.08 8.84
CA SER A 260 8.05 18.78 7.59
C SER A 260 7.20 17.97 6.61
N CYS A 261 6.37 17.05 7.11
CA CYS A 261 5.44 16.30 6.27
C CYS A 261 4.29 17.18 5.77
N GLU A 262 3.80 18.11 6.59
CA GLU A 262 2.74 19.03 6.23
C GLU A 262 3.22 20.06 5.20
N GLU A 263 4.37 20.70 5.44
CA GLU A 263 5.00 21.67 4.53
C GLU A 263 5.28 21.06 3.16
N ALA A 264 5.83 19.86 3.13
CA ALA A 264 6.17 19.21 1.87
C ALA A 264 4.96 18.67 1.10
N ALA A 265 3.83 18.44 1.76
CA ALA A 265 2.59 18.20 1.06
C ALA A 265 2.03 19.49 0.43
N TRP A 266 2.44 20.67 0.92
CA TRP A 266 1.96 21.96 0.44
C TRP A 266 2.77 22.57 -0.70
N MET A 267 4.03 22.20 -0.82
CA MET A 267 4.93 22.74 -1.84
C MET A 267 5.25 21.64 -2.87
N PRO A 268 4.67 21.69 -4.09
CA PRO A 268 5.14 20.82 -5.14
C PRO A 268 6.60 21.15 -5.47
N ASP A 269 7.42 20.13 -5.73
CA ASP A 269 8.87 20.24 -5.94
C ASP A 269 9.24 21.28 -7.01
N TRP A 270 8.37 21.49 -8.01
CA TRP A 270 8.54 22.44 -9.10
C TRP A 270 8.15 23.90 -8.78
N SER A 271 7.70 24.20 -7.57
CA SER A 271 7.28 25.55 -7.16
C SER A 271 8.32 26.33 -6.34
N SER A 272 9.47 25.73 -6.01
CA SER A 272 10.54 26.40 -5.27
C SER A 272 11.76 26.69 -6.16
N GLU A 273 12.21 27.94 -6.21
CA GLU A 273 13.36 28.41 -7.03
C GLU A 273 14.74 27.90 -6.56
N ASN A 274 14.85 27.20 -5.41
CA ASN A 274 16.11 26.71 -4.86
C ASN A 274 15.96 25.27 -4.28
N SER A 275 15.97 24.25 -5.14
CA SER A 275 15.83 22.85 -4.73
C SER A 275 17.19 22.18 -4.41
N THR A 276 17.84 22.57 -3.30
CA THR A 276 19.02 21.84 -2.77
C THR A 276 18.69 20.92 -1.59
N ASN A 277 17.45 20.92 -1.10
CA ASN A 277 17.02 20.01 -0.03
C ASN A 277 16.37 18.73 -0.58
N SER A 278 17.00 17.61 -0.26
CA SER A 278 16.80 16.24 -0.76
C SER A 278 15.49 15.58 -0.33
N ILE A 279 14.36 16.22 -0.58
CA ILE A 279 13.06 15.67 -0.23
C ILE A 279 12.30 15.31 -1.52
N GLN A 280 12.84 14.34 -2.27
CA GLN A 280 12.27 13.81 -3.50
C GLN A 280 11.14 12.80 -3.22
N GLY A 281 10.00 12.92 -3.92
CA GLY A 281 8.95 11.88 -4.01
C GLY A 281 7.68 12.07 -3.16
N ARG A 282 7.05 13.26 -3.14
CA ARG A 282 5.99 13.60 -2.17
C ARG A 282 4.59 13.86 -2.78
N PRO A 283 3.49 13.26 -2.27
CA PRO A 283 2.11 13.64 -2.65
C PRO A 283 1.81 15.12 -2.36
N CYS A 284 1.33 15.85 -3.37
CA CYS A 284 0.93 17.24 -3.24
C CYS A 284 -0.54 17.35 -2.79
N HIS A 285 -0.76 17.94 -1.60
CA HIS A 285 -2.06 18.25 -1.03
C HIS A 285 -2.56 19.66 -1.37
N ARG A 286 -1.67 20.59 -1.76
CA ARG A 286 -2.03 21.98 -2.09
C ARG A 286 -3.25 22.10 -3.01
N PHE A 287 -3.26 21.34 -4.10
CA PHE A 287 -4.28 21.43 -5.15
C PHE A 287 -5.59 20.68 -4.84
N GLU A 288 -5.63 19.90 -3.76
CA GLU A 288 -6.82 19.13 -3.34
C GLU A 288 -7.35 19.56 -1.96
N CYS A 289 -6.69 20.52 -1.30
CA CYS A 289 -7.07 21.05 0.00
C CYS A 289 -8.54 21.50 0.02
N GLY A 290 -9.33 20.93 0.95
CA GLY A 290 -10.75 21.26 1.13
C GLY A 290 -11.67 20.70 0.05
N GLN A 291 -11.15 19.85 -0.84
CA GLN A 291 -11.88 19.29 -1.98
C GLN A 291 -11.74 17.77 -2.11
N VAL A 292 -11.17 17.06 -1.12
CA VAL A 292 -10.90 15.61 -1.19
C VAL A 292 -12.19 14.84 -1.47
N HIS A 293 -13.30 15.20 -0.80
CA HIS A 293 -14.60 14.57 -1.02
C HIS A 293 -15.12 14.73 -2.46
N ARG A 294 -14.77 15.82 -3.15
CA ARG A 294 -15.15 16.08 -4.54
C ARG A 294 -14.33 15.23 -5.50
N ILE A 295 -13.04 15.11 -5.23
CA ILE A 295 -12.08 14.41 -6.09
C ILE A 295 -12.27 12.89 -6.06
N GLN A 296 -12.80 12.33 -4.97
CA GLN A 296 -13.03 10.89 -4.84
C GLN A 296 -14.14 10.35 -5.77
N LEU A 297 -15.07 11.17 -6.25
CA LEU A 297 -16.11 10.74 -7.21
C LEU A 297 -16.94 9.50 -6.79
N ASP A 298 -17.08 9.20 -5.48
CA ASP A 298 -17.78 8.01 -4.94
C ASP A 298 -19.24 7.82 -5.44
N ASP A 299 -19.88 8.92 -5.88
CA ASP A 299 -21.16 8.94 -6.61
C ASP A 299 -21.34 10.27 -7.39
N TYR A 300 -20.36 10.65 -8.22
CA TYR A 300 -20.28 12.01 -8.78
C TYR A 300 -21.45 12.43 -9.69
N ALA A 301 -22.19 11.47 -10.23
CA ALA A 301 -23.35 11.72 -11.09
C ALA A 301 -24.69 11.23 -10.47
N GLY A 302 -24.67 10.90 -9.17
CA GLY A 302 -25.86 10.43 -8.45
C GLY A 302 -26.42 9.11 -8.99
N TRP A 303 -25.59 8.27 -9.61
CA TRP A 303 -26.02 7.01 -10.23
C TRP A 303 -26.70 6.09 -9.23
N LYS A 304 -26.16 6.01 -8.01
CA LYS A 304 -26.74 5.19 -6.94
C LYS A 304 -28.12 5.74 -6.55
N TRP A 305 -28.24 7.07 -6.47
CA TRP A 305 -29.51 7.75 -6.21
C TRP A 305 -30.54 7.49 -7.33
N PHE A 306 -30.20 7.71 -8.60
CA PHE A 306 -31.13 7.49 -9.72
C PHE A 306 -31.65 6.04 -9.78
N ARG A 307 -30.79 5.03 -9.58
CA ARG A 307 -31.20 3.61 -9.63
C ARG A 307 -32.10 3.20 -8.47
N SER A 308 -31.81 3.69 -7.26
CA SER A 308 -32.64 3.43 -6.07
C SER A 308 -34.04 4.06 -6.18
N HIS A 309 -34.18 5.13 -6.97
CA HIS A 309 -35.45 5.84 -7.16
C HIS A 309 -36.17 5.45 -8.47
N ALA A 310 -35.47 4.90 -9.47
CA ALA A 310 -36.07 4.36 -10.69
C ALA A 310 -36.79 3.01 -10.48
N ALA A 311 -36.43 2.25 -9.44
CA ALA A 311 -36.95 0.91 -9.16
C ALA A 311 -38.22 0.88 -8.27
N SER A 312 -38.93 1.99 -8.11
CA SER A 312 -40.21 2.04 -7.36
C SER A 312 -41.43 2.18 -8.29
N PRO A 313 -41.85 1.11 -9.00
CA PRO A 313 -43.12 1.10 -9.69
C PRO A 313 -44.22 0.76 -8.68
N GLY A 314 -44.73 1.76 -7.92
CA GLY A 314 -45.83 1.47 -7.01
C GLY A 314 -46.37 2.55 -6.08
N SER A 315 -45.69 3.69 -5.89
CA SER A 315 -46.26 4.76 -5.05
C SER A 315 -46.97 5.80 -5.91
N SER A 316 -48.26 5.57 -6.14
CA SER A 316 -49.21 6.59 -6.55
C SER A 316 -49.36 7.62 -5.42
N SER A 317 -48.51 8.64 -5.42
CA SER A 317 -48.81 9.90 -4.74
C SER A 317 -48.66 11.02 -5.76
N SER A 318 -49.79 11.47 -6.26
CA SER A 318 -49.99 12.70 -7.00
C SER A 318 -49.41 13.88 -6.21
N ASN A 319 -48.28 14.41 -6.67
CA ASN A 319 -47.81 15.81 -6.57
C ASN A 319 -46.28 15.86 -6.43
N SER A 320 -45.57 15.82 -7.55
CA SER A 320 -44.38 16.65 -7.78
C SER A 320 -43.93 16.49 -9.23
N SER A 321 -43.73 17.65 -9.86
CA SER A 321 -42.98 17.89 -11.10
C SER A 321 -42.46 16.67 -11.84
N SER A 322 -43.02 16.45 -13.05
CA SER A 322 -42.41 15.64 -14.10
C SER A 322 -40.90 15.85 -14.13
N ALA A 323 -40.12 14.81 -13.79
CA ALA A 323 -38.74 14.77 -14.23
C ALA A 323 -38.75 15.01 -15.75
N PRO A 324 -38.04 16.02 -16.27
CA PRO A 324 -38.15 16.39 -17.68
C PRO A 324 -38.00 15.15 -18.55
N THR A 325 -38.84 15.00 -19.57
CA THR A 325 -38.91 13.84 -20.48
C THR A 325 -37.55 13.41 -21.07
N ALA A 326 -36.55 14.30 -21.06
CA ALA A 326 -35.15 14.01 -21.35
C ALA A 326 -34.48 13.06 -20.34
N ILE A 327 -34.78 13.17 -19.04
CA ILE A 327 -34.26 12.31 -17.97
C ILE A 327 -34.81 10.89 -18.11
N GLY A 328 -36.08 10.72 -18.52
CA GLY A 328 -36.67 9.39 -18.71
C GLY A 328 -35.98 8.55 -19.79
N ARG A 329 -35.65 9.15 -20.94
CA ARG A 329 -34.89 8.49 -22.03
C ARG A 329 -33.43 8.23 -21.64
N TYR A 330 -32.81 9.15 -20.91
CA TYR A 330 -31.44 8.98 -20.41
C TYR A 330 -31.39 7.87 -19.34
N CYS A 331 -32.35 7.84 -18.40
CA CYS A 331 -32.45 6.81 -17.36
C CYS A 331 -32.56 5.37 -17.90
N SER A 332 -33.30 5.13 -19.00
CA SER A 332 -33.41 3.77 -19.55
C SER A 332 -32.11 3.25 -20.15
N GLU A 333 -31.30 4.11 -20.78
CA GLU A 333 -29.96 3.74 -21.26
C GLU A 333 -28.95 3.63 -20.10
N LEU A 334 -29.05 4.52 -19.11
CA LEU A 334 -28.20 4.51 -17.93
C LEU A 334 -28.39 3.28 -17.06
N LEU A 335 -29.63 2.77 -16.94
CA LEU A 335 -29.92 1.54 -16.21
C LEU A 335 -29.24 0.30 -16.81
N LYS A 336 -28.90 0.33 -18.11
CA LYS A 336 -28.15 -0.75 -18.79
C LYS A 336 -26.67 -0.80 -18.37
N LEU A 337 -26.13 0.29 -17.82
CA LEU A 337 -24.76 0.31 -17.32
C LEU A 337 -24.66 -0.55 -16.05
N ARG A 338 -23.50 -1.18 -15.81
CA ARG A 338 -23.30 -2.04 -14.63
C ARG A 338 -23.35 -1.23 -13.33
N GLN A 339 -23.72 -1.88 -12.24
CA GLN A 339 -23.93 -1.29 -10.91
C GLN A 339 -22.65 -0.70 -10.28
N ASP A 340 -21.47 -1.12 -10.76
CA ASP A 340 -20.20 -1.01 -10.04
C ASP A 340 -19.13 -0.11 -10.68
N ASP A 341 -19.46 0.92 -11.48
CA ASP A 341 -18.41 1.81 -12.01
C ASP A 341 -18.78 3.29 -11.98
N CYS A 342 -18.49 3.92 -10.84
CA CYS A 342 -18.20 5.34 -10.80
C CYS A 342 -16.74 5.54 -11.26
N VAL A 343 -16.42 5.49 -12.56
CA VAL A 343 -15.09 5.89 -13.07
C VAL A 343 -13.93 5.21 -12.29
N GLY A 344 -14.03 3.90 -12.02
CA GLY A 344 -13.04 3.14 -11.25
C GLY A 344 -12.99 3.41 -9.72
N GLY A 345 -13.82 4.31 -9.18
CA GLY A 345 -13.97 4.60 -7.75
C GLY A 345 -12.96 5.59 -7.14
N ALA A 346 -13.15 5.94 -5.87
CA ALA A 346 -12.32 6.91 -5.13
C ALA A 346 -10.82 6.73 -5.21
N LYS A 347 -10.35 5.48 -5.22
CA LYS A 347 -8.93 5.18 -5.27
C LYS A 347 -8.34 5.57 -6.63
N VAL A 348 -9.12 5.38 -7.71
CA VAL A 348 -8.69 5.66 -9.09
C VAL A 348 -8.70 7.14 -9.38
N SER A 349 -9.83 7.81 -9.13
CA SER A 349 -9.99 9.25 -9.39
C SER A 349 -9.00 10.09 -8.59
N TRP A 350 -8.80 9.77 -7.31
CA TRP A 350 -7.90 10.51 -6.44
C TRP A 350 -6.43 10.34 -6.81
N LEU A 351 -6.00 9.12 -7.16
CA LEU A 351 -4.63 8.87 -7.62
C LEU A 351 -4.38 9.47 -9.01
N ALA A 352 -5.36 9.45 -9.92
CA ALA A 352 -5.25 10.10 -11.22
C ALA A 352 -5.09 11.63 -11.08
N PHE A 353 -5.88 12.25 -10.21
CA PHE A 353 -5.74 13.65 -9.86
C PHE A 353 -4.33 13.96 -9.33
N ALA A 354 -3.81 13.10 -8.45
CA ALA A 354 -2.46 13.23 -7.89
C ALA A 354 -1.36 13.25 -8.95
N CYS A 355 -1.48 12.41 -9.98
CA CYS A 355 -0.49 12.32 -11.05
C CYS A 355 -0.37 13.66 -11.79
N VAL A 356 -1.50 14.29 -12.14
CA VAL A 356 -1.48 15.58 -12.84
C VAL A 356 -1.09 16.71 -11.89
N ALA A 357 -1.67 16.77 -10.69
CA ALA A 357 -1.41 17.81 -9.70
C ALA A 357 0.06 17.87 -9.23
N ARG A 358 0.78 16.74 -9.22
CA ARG A 358 2.21 16.69 -8.90
C ARG A 358 3.09 17.19 -10.05
N THR A 359 2.60 17.14 -11.28
CA THR A 359 3.38 17.45 -12.48
C THR A 359 3.41 18.95 -12.73
N ALA A 360 4.57 19.51 -13.08
CA ALA A 360 4.66 20.90 -13.47
C ALA A 360 3.92 21.12 -14.81
N PRO A 361 3.20 22.24 -14.97
CA PRO A 361 2.45 22.53 -16.20
C PRO A 361 3.32 22.49 -17.46
N HIS A 362 4.55 23.01 -17.39
CA HIS A 362 5.49 23.01 -18.51
C HIS A 362 5.96 21.60 -18.89
N VAL A 363 6.08 20.66 -17.94
CA VAL A 363 6.46 19.27 -18.26
C VAL A 363 5.37 18.59 -19.10
N ILE A 364 4.09 18.83 -18.78
CA ILE A 364 2.98 18.33 -19.59
C ILE A 364 2.99 19.02 -20.96
N TYR A 365 3.25 20.33 -20.99
CA TYR A 365 3.32 21.10 -22.22
C TYR A 365 4.43 20.61 -23.16
N ASP A 366 5.64 20.39 -22.66
CA ASP A 366 6.79 19.89 -23.42
C ASP A 366 6.52 18.49 -23.99
N LEU A 367 5.88 17.63 -23.19
CA LEU A 367 5.46 16.29 -23.63
C LEU A 367 4.54 16.37 -24.85
N VAL A 368 3.58 17.30 -24.82
CA VAL A 368 2.63 17.53 -25.92
C VAL A 368 3.33 18.05 -27.17
N GLN A 369 4.39 18.85 -27.02
CA GLN A 369 5.17 19.36 -28.15
C GLN A 369 6.16 18.33 -28.72
N SER A 370 6.48 17.27 -27.99
CA SER A 370 7.43 16.24 -28.43
C SER A 370 6.85 15.38 -29.57
N ARG A 371 7.31 15.64 -30.81
CA ARG A 371 6.99 14.81 -31.98
C ARG A 371 7.93 13.62 -32.10
N GLU A 372 7.35 12.45 -32.35
CA GLU A 372 8.07 11.32 -32.95
C GLU A 372 8.21 11.56 -34.45
N PRO A 373 9.41 11.48 -35.05
CA PRO A 373 9.65 11.79 -36.47
C PRO A 373 8.76 11.03 -37.46
N ASN A 374 8.22 9.88 -37.05
CA ASN A 374 7.47 8.95 -37.90
C ASN A 374 5.97 8.88 -37.61
N THR A 375 5.41 9.76 -36.77
CA THR A 375 3.96 9.76 -36.48
C THR A 375 3.29 11.06 -36.91
N THR A 376 2.14 10.94 -37.57
CA THR A 376 1.29 12.08 -37.98
C THR A 376 0.38 12.57 -36.86
N SER A 377 0.35 11.87 -35.71
CA SER A 377 -0.49 12.23 -34.57
C SER A 377 0.25 13.16 -33.60
N PRO A 378 -0.29 14.34 -33.30
CA PRO A 378 0.25 15.25 -32.28
C PRO A 378 0.14 14.68 -30.86
N LEU A 379 -0.55 13.54 -30.69
CA LEU A 379 -0.77 12.85 -29.42
C LEU A 379 0.17 11.64 -29.25
N SER A 380 1.44 11.76 -29.63
CA SER A 380 2.45 10.68 -29.46
C SER A 380 2.41 10.12 -28.03
N ALA A 381 2.31 11.00 -27.02
CA ALA A 381 2.11 10.70 -25.59
C ALA A 381 0.96 9.72 -25.26
N PHE A 382 -0.08 9.71 -26.08
CA PHE A 382 -1.29 8.89 -25.91
C PHE A 382 -1.47 7.86 -27.02
N SER A 383 -0.51 7.76 -27.95
CA SER A 383 -0.52 6.83 -29.08
C SER A 383 -0.11 5.40 -28.68
N GLY A 384 0.36 5.21 -27.44
CA GLY A 384 0.89 3.94 -26.95
C GLY A 384 2.33 3.63 -27.37
N LEU A 385 2.95 4.47 -28.18
CA LEU A 385 4.37 4.36 -28.56
C LEU A 385 5.27 4.87 -27.44
N ARG A 386 5.63 3.98 -26.52
CA ARG A 386 6.53 4.30 -25.40
C ARG A 386 7.99 4.29 -25.86
N GLN A 387 8.67 5.42 -25.81
CA GLN A 387 10.14 5.43 -25.81
C GLN A 387 10.65 5.40 -24.37
N PHE A 388 11.30 4.30 -24.00
CA PHE A 388 11.93 4.20 -22.69
C PHE A 388 13.28 4.94 -22.71
N PRO A 389 13.57 5.83 -21.74
CA PRO A 389 14.84 6.54 -21.73
C PRO A 389 16.03 5.57 -21.65
N THR A 390 17.01 5.71 -22.54
CA THR A 390 18.24 4.90 -22.55
C THR A 390 19.08 5.10 -21.30
N SER A 391 18.93 6.23 -20.61
CA SER A 391 19.58 6.56 -19.34
C SER A 391 18.85 6.01 -18.09
N GLY A 392 17.80 5.20 -18.25
CA GLY A 392 16.99 4.65 -17.16
C GLY A 392 15.79 5.52 -16.78
N VAL A 393 14.90 4.98 -15.92
CA VAL A 393 13.68 5.66 -15.46
C VAL A 393 13.88 6.28 -14.10
N HIS A 394 13.80 7.62 -14.06
CA HIS A 394 13.76 8.38 -12.82
C HIS A 394 12.33 8.41 -12.24
N PRO A 395 12.13 8.15 -10.95
CA PRO A 395 10.79 8.07 -10.36
C PRO A 395 10.01 9.38 -10.38
N ASP A 396 10.69 10.52 -10.51
CA ASP A 396 10.06 11.84 -10.64
C ASP A 396 9.84 12.29 -12.10
N ASN A 397 10.18 11.46 -13.10
CA ASN A 397 9.92 11.78 -14.50
C ASN A 397 8.48 11.40 -14.86
N TYR A 398 7.64 12.39 -15.19
CA TYR A 398 6.25 12.17 -15.61
C TYR A 398 6.13 11.21 -16.81
N CYS A 399 7.08 11.24 -17.75
CA CYS A 399 7.07 10.35 -18.91
C CYS A 399 7.10 8.87 -18.50
N ALA A 400 7.62 8.56 -17.31
CA ALA A 400 7.67 7.19 -16.83
C ALA A 400 6.29 6.62 -16.46
N VAL A 401 5.29 7.49 -16.21
CA VAL A 401 3.91 7.10 -15.91
C VAL A 401 2.87 7.62 -16.89
N GLY A 402 3.15 8.68 -17.65
CA GLY A 402 2.20 9.33 -18.58
C GLY A 402 1.84 8.50 -19.82
N TRP A 403 2.44 7.32 -19.97
CA TRP A 403 2.32 6.42 -21.12
C TRP A 403 1.99 4.99 -20.66
N LEU A 404 1.49 4.83 -19.43
CA LEU A 404 1.09 3.53 -18.93
C LEU A 404 -0.17 3.04 -19.64
N VAL A 405 -0.32 1.72 -19.74
CA VAL A 405 -1.39 1.11 -20.53
C VAL A 405 -2.76 1.49 -19.97
N SER A 406 -3.61 2.10 -20.78
CA SER A 406 -4.97 2.52 -20.40
C SER A 406 -6.04 1.48 -20.75
N ASN A 407 -5.72 0.55 -21.66
CA ASN A 407 -6.65 -0.36 -22.34
C ASN A 407 -7.84 0.40 -22.96
N SER A 408 -7.63 1.63 -23.43
CA SER A 408 -8.70 2.50 -23.98
C SER A 408 -9.46 1.84 -25.13
N ASP A 409 -8.75 1.10 -25.98
CA ASP A 409 -9.28 0.35 -27.13
C ASP A 409 -10.16 -0.84 -26.74
N LYS A 410 -10.04 -1.32 -25.50
CA LYS A 410 -10.78 -2.49 -24.99
C LYS A 410 -11.94 -2.11 -24.06
N ARG A 411 -12.23 -0.81 -23.93
CA ARG A 411 -13.30 -0.27 -23.09
C ARG A 411 -14.53 0.05 -23.93
N GLU A 412 -15.70 -0.16 -23.34
CA GLU A 412 -16.96 0.24 -23.94
C GLU A 412 -17.05 1.76 -24.07
N LEU A 413 -17.72 2.24 -25.13
CA LEU A 413 -17.91 3.68 -25.37
C LEU A 413 -18.57 4.40 -24.18
N SER A 414 -19.48 3.72 -23.48
CA SER A 414 -20.14 4.26 -22.30
C SER A 414 -19.21 4.45 -21.09
N ASP A 415 -18.23 3.55 -20.89
CA ASP A 415 -17.18 3.73 -19.87
C ASP A 415 -16.29 4.91 -20.22
N LEU A 416 -15.84 5.00 -21.47
CA LEU A 416 -15.00 6.11 -21.96
C LEU A 416 -15.69 7.48 -21.82
N TRP A 417 -16.99 7.56 -22.15
CA TRP A 417 -17.78 8.78 -21.96
C TRP A 417 -17.80 9.22 -20.49
N GLN A 418 -18.10 8.30 -19.56
CA GLN A 418 -18.15 8.64 -18.14
C GLN A 418 -16.79 9.07 -17.59
N ARG A 419 -15.70 8.40 -18.00
CA ARG A 419 -14.34 8.79 -17.61
C ARG A 419 -13.99 10.17 -18.13
N THR A 420 -14.47 10.53 -19.32
CA THR A 420 -14.27 11.85 -19.93
C THR A 420 -14.99 12.93 -19.11
N VAL A 421 -16.25 12.73 -18.77
CA VAL A 421 -17.02 13.67 -17.92
C VAL A 421 -16.32 13.87 -16.56
N ALA A 422 -15.89 12.79 -15.92
CA ALA A 422 -15.14 12.86 -14.67
C ALA A 422 -13.80 13.57 -14.83
N ALA A 423 -13.06 13.34 -15.91
CA ALA A 423 -11.80 14.03 -16.16
C ALA A 423 -11.98 15.55 -16.31
N VAL A 424 -13.04 15.99 -16.99
CA VAL A 424 -13.40 17.42 -17.11
C VAL A 424 -13.75 18.01 -15.73
N PHE A 425 -14.56 17.32 -14.95
CA PHE A 425 -14.89 17.74 -13.58
C PHE A 425 -13.64 17.84 -12.69
N LEU A 426 -12.76 16.84 -12.72
CA LEU A 426 -11.48 16.87 -12.00
C LEU A 426 -10.57 18.01 -12.49
N GLY A 427 -10.61 18.35 -13.78
CA GLY A 427 -9.93 19.52 -14.33
C GLY A 427 -10.41 20.82 -13.68
N HIS A 428 -11.73 20.98 -13.49
CA HIS A 428 -12.28 22.11 -12.73
C HIS A 428 -11.83 22.11 -11.26
N CYS A 429 -11.82 20.95 -10.59
CA CYS A 429 -11.27 20.84 -9.23
C CYS A 429 -9.79 21.24 -9.16
N LEU A 430 -9.00 20.85 -10.17
CA LEU A 430 -7.58 21.17 -10.27
C LEU A 430 -7.37 22.68 -10.44
N SER A 431 -8.16 23.31 -11.30
CA SER A 431 -8.20 24.77 -11.47
C SER A 431 -8.60 25.50 -10.19
N HIS A 432 -9.65 25.01 -9.51
CA HIS A 432 -10.13 25.58 -8.24
C HIS A 432 -9.08 25.45 -7.13
N GLY A 433 -8.27 24.38 -7.15
CA GLY A 433 -7.11 24.20 -6.27
C GLY A 433 -5.94 25.13 -6.57
N GLY A 434 -6.03 25.97 -7.61
CA GLY A 434 -4.99 26.93 -7.99
C GLY A 434 -3.90 26.37 -8.90
N TYR A 435 -4.15 25.22 -9.56
CA TYR A 435 -3.25 24.75 -10.62
C TYR A 435 -3.40 25.67 -11.85
N PRO A 436 -2.31 26.09 -12.49
CA PRO A 436 -2.35 27.13 -13.52
C PRO A 436 -2.89 26.58 -14.85
N LEU A 437 -4.20 26.66 -15.04
CA LEU A 437 -4.92 26.23 -16.24
C LEU A 437 -5.50 27.40 -17.03
N ASP A 438 -5.46 27.32 -18.36
CA ASP A 438 -6.15 28.23 -19.28
C ASP A 438 -7.50 27.64 -19.71
N TRP A 439 -8.60 28.30 -19.35
CA TRP A 439 -9.97 27.97 -19.72
C TRP A 439 -10.54 28.90 -20.81
N SER A 440 -9.72 29.74 -21.43
CA SER A 440 -10.12 30.59 -22.55
C SER A 440 -10.57 29.76 -23.75
N GLU A 441 -11.20 30.39 -24.76
CA GLU A 441 -11.54 29.72 -26.02
C GLU A 441 -10.31 29.10 -26.72
N GLY A 442 -9.10 29.60 -26.41
CA GLY A 442 -7.84 29.06 -26.89
C GLY A 442 -7.48 27.69 -26.31
N CYS A 443 -8.15 27.23 -25.26
CA CYS A 443 -7.79 25.99 -24.56
C CYS A 443 -7.99 24.73 -25.42
N PHE A 444 -8.81 24.77 -26.47
CA PHE A 444 -8.98 23.67 -27.42
C PHE A 444 -7.97 23.67 -28.57
N ARG A 445 -7.13 24.71 -28.67
CA ARG A 445 -6.13 24.82 -29.73
C ARG A 445 -4.97 23.89 -29.45
N ASP A 446 -4.43 23.33 -30.54
CA ASP A 446 -3.25 22.49 -30.49
C ASP A 446 -2.01 23.33 -30.07
N PRO A 447 -1.31 22.99 -28.96
CA PRO A 447 -0.10 23.67 -28.49
C PRO A 447 1.04 23.67 -29.51
N ILE A 448 0.97 22.81 -30.52
CA ILE A 448 1.98 22.64 -31.57
C ILE A 448 2.05 23.85 -32.52
N GLN A 449 1.06 24.76 -32.51
CA GLN A 449 1.05 25.91 -33.41
C GLN A 449 2.00 27.06 -33.04
N LYS A 450 2.74 26.98 -31.91
CA LYS A 450 3.75 28.00 -31.54
C LYS A 450 5.03 27.40 -30.96
N PRO A 451 6.05 27.07 -31.78
CA PRO A 451 7.38 26.77 -31.27
C PRO A 451 7.96 28.02 -30.58
N GLY A 452 8.46 27.86 -29.34
CA GLY A 452 9.23 28.90 -28.64
C GLY A 452 8.45 29.80 -27.65
N MET A 453 7.29 29.38 -27.14
CA MET A 453 6.63 30.14 -26.06
C MET A 453 7.39 29.96 -24.73
N PRO A 454 7.65 31.06 -23.98
CA PRO A 454 8.31 30.96 -22.68
C PRO A 454 7.43 30.21 -21.67
N CYS A 455 8.10 29.47 -20.78
CA CYS A 455 7.60 28.58 -19.71
C CYS A 455 6.63 29.23 -18.69
N SER A 456 6.17 30.47 -18.91
CA SER A 456 5.35 31.26 -18.00
C SER A 456 3.85 31.27 -18.33
N GLN A 457 3.38 30.47 -19.28
CA GLN A 457 1.95 30.40 -19.64
C GLN A 457 1.21 29.21 -19.04
N LEU A 458 -0.05 29.44 -18.71
CA LEU A 458 -1.01 28.48 -18.17
C LEU A 458 -1.15 27.25 -19.10
N LEU A 459 -1.33 26.05 -18.54
CA LEU A 459 -1.58 24.84 -19.33
C LEU A 459 -3.02 24.88 -19.88
N PRO A 460 -3.26 24.69 -21.19
CA PRO A 460 -4.62 24.57 -21.71
C PRO A 460 -5.44 23.52 -20.96
N ALA A 461 -6.61 23.92 -20.45
CA ALA A 461 -7.42 23.06 -19.58
C ALA A 461 -7.84 21.74 -20.25
N SER A 462 -8.10 21.76 -21.57
CA SER A 462 -8.44 20.56 -22.34
C SER A 462 -7.34 19.49 -22.26
N TRP A 463 -6.07 19.89 -22.22
CA TRP A 463 -4.92 18.99 -22.14
C TRP A 463 -4.73 18.44 -20.73
N ALA A 464 -4.93 19.26 -19.71
CA ALA A 464 -4.99 18.78 -18.33
C ALA A 464 -6.10 17.72 -18.15
N CYS A 465 -7.28 17.98 -18.72
CA CYS A 465 -8.40 17.04 -18.74
C CYS A 465 -8.07 15.77 -19.54
N ALA A 466 -7.38 15.86 -20.68
CA ALA A 466 -6.93 14.69 -21.44
C ALA A 466 -5.94 13.84 -20.63
N CYS A 467 -4.99 14.46 -19.93
CA CYS A 467 -4.08 13.77 -19.02
C CYS A 467 -4.83 13.10 -17.86
N LEU A 468 -5.82 13.77 -17.27
CA LEU A 468 -6.68 13.19 -16.23
C LEU A 468 -7.46 11.98 -16.76
N LEU A 469 -8.01 12.08 -17.97
CA LEU A 469 -8.72 10.97 -18.64
C LEU A 469 -7.79 9.78 -18.89
N HIS A 470 -6.56 10.02 -19.34
CA HIS A 470 -5.55 8.98 -19.48
C HIS A 470 -5.27 8.31 -18.14
N HIS A 471 -4.97 9.09 -17.09
CA HIS A 471 -4.63 8.55 -15.77
C HIS A 471 -5.79 7.83 -15.09
N ILE A 472 -7.03 8.29 -15.25
CA ILE A 472 -8.23 7.57 -14.78
C ILE A 472 -8.31 6.15 -15.37
N GLN A 473 -7.89 5.98 -16.62
CA GLN A 473 -7.88 4.67 -17.28
C GLN A 473 -6.64 3.86 -16.88
N ALA A 474 -5.46 4.47 -16.90
CA ALA A 474 -4.19 3.84 -16.61
C ALA A 474 -4.10 3.37 -15.15
N VAL A 475 -4.54 4.18 -14.19
CA VAL A 475 -4.53 3.84 -12.76
C VAL A 475 -5.29 2.54 -12.48
N ALA A 476 -6.43 2.31 -13.15
CA ALA A 476 -7.22 1.08 -12.98
C ALA A 476 -6.45 -0.20 -13.37
N SER A 477 -5.50 -0.10 -14.31
CA SER A 477 -4.71 -1.23 -14.81
C SER A 477 -3.29 -1.30 -14.27
N ASN A 478 -2.75 -0.22 -13.69
CA ASN A 478 -1.32 -0.12 -13.36
C ASN A 478 -1.04 0.25 -11.90
N ALA A 479 -2.02 0.75 -11.14
CA ALA A 479 -1.77 1.19 -9.78
C ALA A 479 -1.57 0.02 -8.83
N HIS A 480 -0.57 0.17 -7.97
CA HIS A 480 -0.25 -0.79 -6.93
C HIS A 480 -0.87 -0.34 -5.61
N THR A 481 -1.46 -1.28 -4.88
CA THR A 481 -1.97 -1.03 -3.54
C THR A 481 -0.83 -1.19 -2.54
N PHE A 482 -0.54 -0.12 -1.80
CA PHE A 482 0.39 -0.12 -0.67
C PHE A 482 -0.29 -0.85 0.51
N SER A 483 0.01 -2.14 0.63
CA SER A 483 -0.47 -3.01 1.70
C SER A 483 0.66 -3.31 2.66
N VAL A 484 0.34 -3.34 3.94
CA VAL A 484 1.28 -3.69 5.01
C VAL A 484 0.73 -4.85 5.83
N ASP A 485 1.62 -5.68 6.36
CA ASP A 485 1.20 -6.81 7.18
C ASP A 485 0.93 -6.39 8.62
N ALA A 486 -0.29 -6.70 9.08
CA ALA A 486 -0.71 -6.61 10.46
C ALA A 486 -0.63 -7.99 11.13
N TYR A 487 0.13 -8.07 12.21
CA TYR A 487 0.31 -9.26 13.04
C TYR A 487 -0.51 -9.13 14.32
N PHE A 488 -1.02 -10.24 14.87
CA PHE A 488 -1.88 -10.23 16.06
C PHE A 488 -1.26 -11.00 17.23
N ASN A 489 -1.53 -10.54 18.45
CA ASN A 489 -1.17 -11.26 19.67
C ASN A 489 -2.21 -12.34 20.01
N ARG A 490 -1.72 -13.50 20.47
CA ARG A 490 -2.54 -14.66 20.87
C ARG A 490 -3.46 -14.38 22.07
N SER A 491 -3.10 -13.43 22.93
CA SER A 491 -3.78 -13.16 24.21
C SER A 491 -5.26 -12.78 24.09
N ASP A 492 -5.71 -12.37 22.92
CA ASP A 492 -7.02 -11.73 22.77
C ASP A 492 -8.00 -12.51 21.87
N SER A 493 -7.67 -13.73 21.41
CA SER A 493 -8.51 -14.48 20.45
C SER A 493 -9.00 -15.87 20.88
N GLU A 494 -8.48 -16.46 21.98
CA GLU A 494 -9.00 -17.73 22.52
C GLU A 494 -9.31 -17.60 24.03
N PRO A 495 -10.33 -18.31 24.54
CA PRO A 495 -10.53 -18.45 25.98
C PRO A 495 -9.25 -19.03 26.60
N GLN A 496 -8.80 -18.42 27.68
CA GLN A 496 -7.59 -18.81 28.42
C GLN A 496 -7.65 -20.31 28.76
N VAL A 497 -6.93 -21.14 28.00
CA VAL A 497 -6.61 -22.49 28.46
C VAL A 497 -5.45 -22.34 29.42
N ASP A 498 -5.69 -22.68 30.68
CA ASP A 498 -4.72 -22.62 31.76
C ASP A 498 -3.40 -23.29 31.36
N CYS A 499 -2.41 -22.46 31.03
CA CYS A 499 -1.03 -22.92 30.90
C CYS A 499 -0.45 -23.02 32.33
N PRO A 500 0.11 -24.17 32.74
CA PRO A 500 0.55 -24.39 34.13
C PRO A 500 1.61 -23.39 34.65
N ASN A 501 2.20 -22.58 33.77
CA ASN A 501 3.29 -21.65 34.11
C ASN A 501 2.97 -20.16 33.85
N GLY A 502 1.71 -19.76 33.64
CA GLY A 502 1.28 -18.36 33.72
C GLY A 502 1.91 -17.34 32.73
N SER A 503 2.75 -17.76 31.78
CA SER A 503 3.37 -16.87 30.80
C SER A 503 2.50 -16.77 29.54
N LEU A 504 1.87 -15.60 29.35
CA LEU A 504 1.19 -15.23 28.10
C LEU A 504 2.23 -15.22 26.96
N SER A 505 2.05 -16.03 25.92
CA SER A 505 2.96 -16.01 24.76
C SER A 505 2.77 -14.72 23.94
N GLU A 506 3.67 -13.76 24.11
CA GLU A 506 3.72 -12.49 23.33
C GLU A 506 4.36 -12.65 21.94
N GLY A 507 4.52 -13.89 21.43
CA GLY A 507 5.24 -14.13 20.18
C GLY A 507 4.45 -13.84 18.91
N VAL A 508 5.18 -13.85 17.79
CA VAL A 508 4.65 -13.55 16.46
C VAL A 508 4.20 -14.83 15.76
N ILE A 509 2.92 -14.90 15.38
CA ILE A 509 2.38 -16.01 14.59
C ILE A 509 2.59 -15.69 13.11
N LEU A 510 3.55 -16.35 12.46
CA LEU A 510 3.88 -16.08 11.05
C LEU A 510 2.75 -16.40 10.04
N THR A 511 1.72 -17.12 10.47
CA THR A 511 0.58 -17.52 9.62
C THR A 511 -0.69 -16.68 9.88
N ASP A 512 -0.77 -15.96 11.00
CA ASP A 512 -1.91 -15.10 11.35
C ASP A 512 -1.61 -13.65 10.98
N ILE A 513 -1.57 -13.42 9.67
CA ILE A 513 -1.29 -12.13 9.04
C ILE A 513 -2.54 -11.64 8.35
N VAL A 514 -2.89 -10.37 8.59
CA VAL A 514 -3.95 -9.69 7.83
C VAL A 514 -3.30 -8.58 7.01
N PRO A 515 -3.40 -8.63 5.67
CA PRO A 515 -2.92 -7.52 4.84
C PRO A 515 -3.80 -6.29 5.09
N PHE A 516 -3.15 -5.18 5.41
CA PHE A 516 -3.79 -3.92 5.72
C PHE A 516 -3.49 -2.90 4.63
N SER A 517 -4.50 -2.59 3.83
CA SER A 517 -4.37 -1.61 2.76
C SER A 517 -4.32 -0.19 3.34
N ILE A 518 -3.24 0.55 3.03
CA ILE A 518 -3.06 1.94 3.47
C ILE A 518 -3.36 2.91 2.34
N GLY A 519 -2.89 2.62 1.13
CA GLY A 519 -2.93 3.56 0.02
C GLY A 519 -2.73 2.90 -1.34
N SER A 520 -2.70 3.71 -2.39
CA SER A 520 -2.38 3.28 -3.74
C SER A 520 -1.31 4.19 -4.34
N GLY A 521 -0.45 3.64 -5.20
CA GLY A 521 0.60 4.39 -5.88
C GLY A 521 0.84 3.90 -7.29
N LEU A 522 1.35 4.79 -8.14
CA LEU A 522 1.71 4.49 -9.52
C LEU A 522 3.24 4.43 -9.62
N PHE A 523 3.77 3.26 -9.95
CA PHE A 523 5.19 2.92 -9.84
C PHE A 523 5.78 2.73 -11.23
N PRO A 524 6.74 3.57 -11.67
CA PRO A 524 7.21 3.57 -13.05
C PRO A 524 7.74 2.24 -13.58
N LEU A 525 8.52 1.51 -12.78
CA LEU A 525 9.11 0.22 -13.14
C LEU A 525 8.21 -0.94 -12.76
N LEU A 526 7.55 -0.90 -11.59
CA LEU A 526 6.68 -2.00 -11.15
C LEU A 526 5.45 -2.16 -12.04
N SER A 527 4.92 -1.08 -12.62
CA SER A 527 3.82 -1.16 -13.59
C SER A 527 4.20 -1.87 -14.91
N LEU A 528 5.49 -2.22 -15.11
CA LEU A 528 5.98 -2.99 -16.26
C LEU A 528 6.24 -4.47 -15.94
N VAL A 529 6.10 -4.85 -14.67
CA VAL A 529 6.30 -6.24 -14.22
C VAL A 529 5.01 -7.01 -14.49
N ASN A 530 5.01 -7.84 -15.52
CA ASN A 530 3.85 -8.59 -15.98
C ASN A 530 3.36 -9.64 -14.98
N HIS A 531 2.16 -10.16 -15.23
CA HIS A 531 1.49 -11.12 -14.37
C HIS A 531 1.89 -12.59 -14.62
N SER A 532 2.02 -13.37 -13.55
CA SER A 532 1.91 -14.83 -13.55
C SER A 532 1.08 -15.33 -12.36
N CYS A 533 0.28 -16.39 -12.57
CA CYS A 533 -0.39 -17.10 -11.48
C CYS A 533 0.58 -17.95 -10.64
N ASN A 534 1.80 -18.15 -11.14
CA ASN A 534 2.98 -18.74 -10.49
C ASN A 534 4.14 -17.72 -10.60
N PRO A 535 4.17 -16.69 -9.73
CA PRO A 535 5.12 -15.59 -9.86
C PRO A 535 6.55 -15.99 -9.48
N ASN A 536 7.53 -15.31 -10.08
CA ASN A 536 8.96 -15.48 -9.74
C ASN A 536 9.50 -14.35 -8.84
N VAL A 537 8.71 -13.31 -8.58
CA VAL A 537 9.07 -12.18 -7.72
C VAL A 537 7.99 -11.84 -6.69
N ASN A 538 8.39 -11.21 -5.59
CA ASN A 538 7.53 -10.66 -4.55
C ASN A 538 7.75 -9.16 -4.38
N LEU A 539 6.69 -8.45 -4.04
CA LEU A 539 6.71 -7.02 -3.71
C LEU A 539 6.78 -6.83 -2.20
N VAL A 540 7.72 -6.01 -1.72
CA VAL A 540 7.85 -5.64 -0.31
C VAL A 540 7.77 -4.13 -0.18
N TYR A 541 6.71 -3.64 0.47
CA TYR A 541 6.46 -2.21 0.64
C TYR A 541 7.22 -1.65 1.85
N MET A 542 8.10 -0.69 1.62
CA MET A 542 9.00 -0.14 2.64
C MET A 542 8.40 1.09 3.35
N ALA A 543 8.97 1.46 4.50
CA ALA A 543 8.45 2.53 5.34
C ALA A 543 8.53 3.94 4.71
N ASP A 544 9.38 4.16 3.72
CA ASP A 544 9.44 5.42 2.95
C ASP A 544 8.40 5.47 1.80
N GLY A 545 7.68 4.36 1.62
CA GLY A 545 6.69 4.12 0.59
C GLY A 545 7.27 3.71 -0.75
N SER A 546 8.56 3.41 -0.83
CA SER A 546 9.15 2.65 -1.94
C SER A 546 8.73 1.18 -1.88
N CYS A 547 8.98 0.45 -2.95
CA CYS A 547 8.68 -0.98 -3.03
C CYS A 547 9.88 -1.73 -3.61
N GLY A 548 10.34 -2.74 -2.88
CA GLY A 548 11.41 -3.64 -3.31
C GLY A 548 10.85 -4.87 -4.01
N LEU A 549 11.48 -5.24 -5.12
CA LEU A 549 11.16 -6.45 -5.88
C LEU A 549 12.20 -7.53 -5.55
N PHE A 550 11.76 -8.60 -4.89
CA PHE A 550 12.63 -9.70 -4.46
C PHE A 550 12.35 -10.97 -5.27
N ALA A 551 13.40 -11.69 -5.66
CA ALA A 551 13.25 -13.00 -6.30
C ALA A 551 12.67 -14.05 -5.33
N LEU A 552 11.69 -14.83 -5.79
CA LEU A 552 11.11 -15.94 -5.02
C LEU A 552 11.74 -17.28 -5.35
N HIS A 553 12.44 -17.38 -6.47
CA HIS A 553 13.21 -18.55 -6.88
C HIS A 553 14.32 -18.11 -7.84
N ALA A 554 15.12 -19.05 -8.33
CA ALA A 554 16.16 -18.74 -9.30
C ALA A 554 15.53 -18.23 -10.60
N ILE A 555 16.05 -17.14 -11.15
CA ILE A 555 15.60 -16.53 -12.41
C ILE A 555 16.80 -16.53 -13.35
N GLU A 556 16.63 -17.09 -14.54
CA GLU A 556 17.71 -17.20 -15.53
C GLU A 556 17.89 -15.91 -16.32
N ARG A 557 19.09 -15.69 -16.87
CA ARG A 557 19.37 -14.54 -17.73
C ARG A 557 18.35 -14.48 -18.89
N ASN A 558 17.82 -13.30 -19.14
CA ASN A 558 16.79 -12.96 -20.12
C ASN A 558 15.37 -13.44 -19.77
N GLU A 559 15.14 -14.04 -18.61
CA GLU A 559 13.77 -14.32 -18.15
C GLU A 559 13.07 -13.03 -17.71
N ALA A 560 11.75 -12.99 -17.94
CA ALA A 560 10.90 -11.90 -17.50
C ALA A 560 10.66 -11.96 -15.99
N LEU A 561 10.62 -10.79 -15.35
CA LEU A 561 10.12 -10.64 -13.98
C LEU A 561 8.59 -10.69 -14.03
N LEU A 562 8.00 -11.60 -13.25
CA LEU A 562 6.58 -11.90 -13.25
C LEU A 562 6.03 -11.88 -11.82
N SER A 563 5.17 -10.89 -11.56
CA SER A 563 4.49 -10.70 -10.27
C SER A 563 3.09 -11.31 -10.29
N ASN A 564 2.40 -11.32 -9.15
CA ASN A 564 1.03 -11.78 -9.04
C ASN A 564 0.06 -10.61 -8.84
N TYR A 565 -1.01 -10.56 -9.64
CA TYR A 565 -1.99 -9.46 -9.62
C TYR A 565 -3.20 -9.81 -8.72
N GLY A 566 -2.99 -10.63 -7.70
CA GLY A 566 -4.00 -11.02 -6.72
C GLY A 566 -4.62 -12.41 -6.90
N TYR A 567 -4.24 -13.16 -7.95
CA TYR A 567 -4.81 -14.48 -8.26
C TYR A 567 -3.73 -15.56 -8.41
N HIS A 568 -3.51 -16.34 -7.35
CA HIS A 568 -2.53 -17.43 -7.32
C HIS A 568 -3.14 -18.80 -7.65
N TYR A 569 -2.40 -19.68 -8.31
CA TYR A 569 -2.94 -20.99 -8.75
C TYR A 569 -3.31 -21.91 -7.58
N ALA A 570 -2.56 -21.86 -6.49
CA ALA A 570 -2.74 -22.76 -5.35
C ALA A 570 -4.05 -22.51 -4.58
N THR A 571 -4.62 -21.30 -4.71
CA THR A 571 -5.79 -20.85 -3.94
C THR A 571 -7.00 -20.51 -4.80
N HIS A 572 -6.80 -20.17 -6.08
CA HIS A 572 -7.87 -19.74 -6.97
C HIS A 572 -8.03 -20.70 -8.15
N PRO A 573 -9.26 -21.19 -8.46
CA PRO A 573 -9.52 -22.01 -9.64
C PRO A 573 -9.20 -21.26 -10.95
N LEU A 574 -8.74 -21.98 -11.98
CA LEU A 574 -8.37 -21.42 -13.29
C LEU A 574 -9.41 -20.43 -13.85
N LYS A 575 -10.69 -20.81 -13.82
CA LYS A 575 -11.80 -19.98 -14.32
C LYS A 575 -11.91 -18.65 -13.58
N ALA A 576 -11.71 -18.65 -12.26
CA ALA A 576 -11.73 -17.44 -11.45
C ALA A 576 -10.55 -16.53 -11.80
N ARG A 577 -9.34 -17.10 -11.88
CA ARG A 577 -8.11 -16.35 -12.24
C ARG A 577 -8.26 -15.64 -13.58
N ARG A 578 -8.63 -16.37 -14.64
CA ARG A 578 -8.78 -15.80 -15.99
C ARG A 578 -9.90 -14.78 -16.09
N ARG A 579 -11.04 -15.03 -15.45
CA ARG A 579 -12.17 -14.09 -15.45
C ARG A 579 -11.76 -12.75 -14.84
N SER A 580 -11.22 -12.77 -13.63
CA SER A 580 -10.89 -11.51 -12.92
C SER A 580 -9.76 -10.74 -13.60
N LEU A 581 -8.75 -11.43 -14.14
CA LEU A 581 -7.69 -10.77 -14.91
C LEU A 581 -8.23 -10.14 -16.21
N LEU A 582 -9.17 -10.81 -16.88
CA LEU A 582 -9.82 -10.27 -18.08
C LEU A 582 -10.68 -9.05 -17.76
N GLU A 583 -11.46 -9.10 -16.67
CA GLU A 583 -12.34 -8.01 -16.25
C GLU A 583 -11.57 -6.77 -15.83
N GLN A 584 -10.46 -6.91 -15.11
CA GLN A 584 -9.70 -5.77 -14.57
C GLN A 584 -8.56 -5.29 -15.50
N TYR A 585 -7.83 -6.22 -16.12
CA TYR A 585 -6.61 -5.93 -16.88
C TYR A 585 -6.74 -6.22 -18.38
N HIS A 586 -7.90 -6.68 -18.84
CA HIS A 586 -8.21 -6.89 -20.27
C HIS A 586 -7.23 -7.81 -21.00
N PHE A 587 -6.78 -8.89 -20.33
CA PHE A 587 -6.00 -9.96 -20.95
C PHE A 587 -6.39 -11.34 -20.38
N THR A 588 -6.09 -12.40 -21.15
CA THR A 588 -6.24 -13.79 -20.69
C THR A 588 -4.87 -14.36 -20.33
N CYS A 589 -4.68 -14.76 -19.08
CA CYS A 589 -3.39 -15.30 -18.62
C CYS A 589 -3.02 -16.64 -19.27
N GLN A 590 -1.79 -16.70 -19.78
CA GLN A 590 -1.15 -17.85 -20.43
C GLN A 590 0.10 -18.36 -19.69
N CYS A 591 0.27 -18.03 -18.40
CA CYS A 591 1.36 -18.61 -17.61
C CYS A 591 1.29 -20.16 -17.56
N ASP A 592 2.41 -20.79 -17.23
CA ASP A 592 2.56 -22.22 -17.02
C ASP A 592 1.42 -22.84 -16.18
N ALA A 593 1.03 -22.18 -15.10
CA ALA A 593 -0.06 -22.63 -14.23
C ALA A 593 -1.44 -22.56 -14.89
N CYS A 594 -1.67 -21.60 -15.78
CA CYS A 594 -2.92 -21.47 -16.51
C CYS A 594 -3.00 -22.42 -17.72
N VAL A 595 -1.88 -22.59 -18.43
CA VAL A 595 -1.77 -23.52 -19.56
C VAL A 595 -1.81 -24.97 -19.06
N GLY A 596 -1.13 -25.26 -17.96
CA GLY A 596 -1.13 -26.59 -17.31
C GLY A 596 -2.37 -26.89 -16.47
N GLY A 597 -3.34 -25.97 -16.37
CA GLY A 597 -4.57 -26.20 -15.60
C GLY A 597 -4.37 -26.38 -14.10
N TRP A 598 -3.31 -25.81 -13.51
CA TRP A 598 -2.98 -26.00 -12.10
C TRP A 598 -4.05 -25.41 -11.19
N PHE A 599 -4.44 -26.17 -10.17
CA PHE A 599 -5.30 -25.72 -9.10
C PHE A 599 -5.04 -26.54 -7.83
N GLY A 600 -5.02 -25.84 -6.70
CA GLY A 600 -4.69 -26.44 -5.42
C GLY A 600 -3.18 -26.58 -5.25
N ALA A 601 -2.76 -26.53 -4.01
CA ALA A 601 -1.41 -26.86 -3.62
C ALA A 601 -1.23 -28.37 -3.86
N GLY A 602 -0.40 -28.74 -4.84
CA GLY A 602 -0.27 -30.14 -5.25
C GLY A 602 0.16 -31.03 -4.08
N GLU A 603 -0.72 -31.91 -3.60
CA GLU A 603 -0.36 -32.94 -2.61
C GLU A 603 0.61 -33.97 -3.21
N LEU A 604 0.59 -34.10 -4.54
CA LEU A 604 1.46 -34.98 -5.32
C LEU A 604 2.83 -34.33 -5.53
N ILE A 605 3.85 -34.95 -4.94
CA ILE A 605 5.25 -34.55 -5.14
C ILE A 605 5.75 -35.17 -6.44
N ASN A 606 5.92 -34.33 -7.47
CA ASN A 606 6.52 -34.72 -8.74
C ASN A 606 8.02 -34.41 -8.72
N LEU A 607 8.86 -35.39 -9.02
CA LEU A 607 10.31 -35.25 -9.03
C LEU A 607 10.86 -35.01 -10.43
N ARG A 608 11.91 -34.22 -10.49
CA ARG A 608 12.72 -33.97 -11.68
C ARG A 608 13.93 -34.89 -11.69
N CYS A 609 14.19 -35.53 -12.82
CA CYS A 609 15.41 -36.31 -13.01
C CYS A 609 16.65 -35.40 -12.99
N LEU A 610 17.65 -35.73 -12.17
CA LEU A 610 18.88 -34.95 -12.07
C LEU A 610 19.73 -34.96 -13.35
N GLN A 611 19.55 -35.98 -14.21
CA GLN A 611 20.30 -36.12 -15.46
C GLN A 611 19.58 -35.46 -16.64
N CYS A 612 18.36 -35.91 -16.99
CA CYS A 612 17.65 -35.42 -18.17
C CYS A 612 16.74 -34.21 -17.90
N ARG A 613 16.59 -33.77 -16.64
CA ARG A 613 15.72 -32.67 -16.19
C ARG A 613 14.23 -32.85 -16.48
N GLN A 614 13.80 -34.00 -17.01
CA GLN A 614 12.40 -34.36 -17.25
C GLN A 614 11.72 -34.91 -16.00
N ALA A 615 10.38 -34.95 -16.01
CA ALA A 615 9.60 -35.42 -14.86
C ALA A 615 9.68 -36.95 -14.70
N ILE A 616 9.90 -37.43 -13.48
CA ILE A 616 9.83 -38.85 -13.13
C ILE A 616 8.37 -39.20 -12.88
N VAL A 617 7.77 -40.01 -13.76
CA VAL A 617 6.36 -40.41 -13.68
C VAL A 617 6.27 -41.80 -13.02
N SER A 618 5.59 -41.92 -11.88
CA SER A 618 5.22 -43.23 -11.33
C SER A 618 3.96 -43.76 -12.01
N ASP A 619 3.91 -45.07 -12.29
CA ASP A 619 2.83 -45.73 -13.05
C ASP A 619 1.40 -45.51 -12.49
N SER A 620 1.28 -45.12 -11.22
CA SER A 620 0.02 -44.96 -10.49
C SER A 620 -0.71 -43.62 -10.66
N ASN A 621 -0.12 -42.57 -11.28
CA ASN A 621 -0.73 -41.23 -11.35
C ASN A 621 -0.69 -40.60 -12.75
N ARG A 622 -1.38 -41.22 -13.70
CA ARG A 622 -1.41 -40.83 -15.12
C ARG A 622 -2.11 -39.51 -15.46
N ASN A 623 -2.68 -38.79 -14.49
CA ASN A 623 -3.66 -37.74 -14.79
C ASN A 623 -3.19 -36.27 -14.70
N ILE A 624 -1.99 -35.97 -14.17
CA ILE A 624 -1.48 -34.58 -14.09
C ILE A 624 -0.12 -34.40 -14.79
N ALA A 625 0.72 -35.44 -14.80
CA ALA A 625 2.10 -35.34 -15.32
C ALA A 625 2.22 -35.30 -16.86
N ARG A 626 1.15 -35.54 -17.61
CA ARG A 626 1.21 -35.74 -19.08
C ARG A 626 0.98 -34.50 -19.93
N LEU A 627 0.51 -33.37 -19.37
CA LEU A 627 -0.07 -32.35 -20.23
C LEU A 627 0.91 -31.38 -20.89
N ASN A 628 2.18 -31.23 -20.46
CA ASN A 628 3.12 -30.30 -21.12
C ASN A 628 4.64 -30.57 -20.94
N ARG A 629 5.08 -31.65 -20.28
CA ARG A 629 6.52 -31.94 -20.09
C ARG A 629 6.86 -33.36 -20.50
N GLY A 630 8.06 -33.56 -21.05
CA GLY A 630 8.56 -34.89 -21.37
C GLY A 630 8.65 -35.75 -20.10
N ALA A 631 8.35 -37.04 -20.24
CA ALA A 631 8.59 -38.01 -19.18
C ALA A 631 10.06 -38.45 -19.21
N CYS A 632 10.64 -38.67 -18.04
CA CYS A 632 11.98 -39.21 -17.91
C CYS A 632 12.02 -40.67 -18.39
N SER A 633 12.94 -40.99 -19.30
CA SER A 633 13.23 -42.35 -19.76
C SER A 633 14.59 -42.88 -19.28
N CYS A 634 15.26 -42.17 -18.36
CA CYS A 634 16.52 -42.64 -17.78
C CYS A 634 16.30 -43.92 -16.96
N LEU A 635 17.37 -44.70 -16.78
CA LEU A 635 17.37 -45.92 -15.96
C LEU A 635 16.86 -45.65 -14.53
N SER A 636 16.22 -46.65 -13.91
CA SER A 636 15.68 -46.55 -12.55
C SER A 636 16.75 -46.15 -11.53
N THR A 637 18.00 -46.60 -11.71
CA THR A 637 19.15 -46.22 -10.88
C THR A 637 19.45 -44.71 -10.93
N VAL A 638 19.31 -44.09 -12.10
CA VAL A 638 19.44 -42.63 -12.29
C VAL A 638 18.26 -41.91 -11.65
N GLN A 639 17.04 -42.42 -11.85
CA GLN A 639 15.84 -41.83 -11.23
C GLN A 639 15.89 -41.87 -9.69
N GLN A 640 16.44 -42.95 -9.11
CA GLN A 640 16.63 -43.09 -7.66
C GLN A 640 17.56 -42.02 -7.07
N GLN A 641 18.48 -41.43 -7.84
CA GLN A 641 19.33 -40.33 -7.37
C GLN A 641 18.49 -39.10 -7.01
N SER A 642 17.48 -38.76 -7.82
CA SER A 642 16.52 -37.70 -7.52
C SER A 642 15.73 -37.98 -6.25
N VAL A 643 15.30 -39.23 -6.05
CA VAL A 643 14.55 -39.65 -4.85
C VAL A 643 15.40 -39.49 -3.59
N ARG A 644 16.66 -39.96 -3.60
CA ARG A 644 17.57 -39.84 -2.46
C ARG A 644 17.86 -38.38 -2.12
N LYS A 645 18.12 -37.54 -3.14
CA LYS A 645 18.33 -36.10 -2.94
C LYS A 645 17.08 -35.43 -2.38
N PHE A 646 15.89 -35.76 -2.90
CA PHE A 646 14.63 -35.26 -2.35
C PHE A 646 14.43 -35.69 -0.89
N SER A 647 14.68 -36.94 -0.52
CA SER A 647 14.53 -37.42 0.86
C SER A 647 15.42 -36.65 1.84
N GLN A 648 16.66 -36.32 1.46
CA GLN A 648 17.57 -35.51 2.27
C GLN A 648 17.04 -34.07 2.44
N LEU A 649 16.66 -33.42 1.35
CA LEU A 649 16.11 -32.06 1.38
C LEU A 649 14.78 -31.99 2.16
N ASN A 650 13.93 -33.01 2.03
CA ASN A 650 12.63 -33.08 2.68
C ASN A 650 12.75 -33.26 4.20
N GLN A 651 13.84 -33.83 4.71
CA GLN A 651 14.11 -33.85 6.14
C GLN A 651 14.41 -32.43 6.64
N ILE A 652 15.34 -31.73 5.98
CA ILE A 652 15.69 -30.34 6.31
C ILE A 652 14.46 -29.43 6.23
N PHE A 653 13.65 -29.59 5.18
CA PHE A 653 12.40 -28.86 5.01
C PHE A 653 11.46 -29.06 6.21
N ARG A 654 11.22 -30.32 6.63
CA ARG A 654 10.36 -30.61 7.78
C ARG A 654 10.86 -29.96 9.05
N ASP A 655 12.15 -30.05 9.33
CA ASP A 655 12.76 -29.44 10.52
C ASP A 655 12.61 -27.91 10.49
N LEU A 656 12.81 -27.26 9.33
CA LEU A 656 12.63 -25.81 9.18
C LEU A 656 11.16 -25.37 9.29
N THR A 657 10.21 -26.15 8.77
CA THR A 657 8.78 -25.81 8.84
C THR A 657 8.22 -25.81 10.27
N VAL A 658 8.92 -26.45 11.20
CA VAL A 658 8.60 -26.45 12.63
C VAL A 658 9.43 -25.40 13.36
N SER A 659 10.76 -25.48 13.24
CA SER A 659 11.67 -24.64 14.02
C SER A 659 11.54 -23.15 13.72
N ILE A 660 11.37 -22.73 12.45
CA ILE A 660 11.26 -21.30 12.12
C ILE A 660 10.02 -20.70 12.79
N PRO A 661 8.77 -21.20 12.57
CA PRO A 661 7.62 -20.66 13.26
C PRO A 661 7.72 -20.65 14.80
N GLU A 662 8.23 -21.73 15.42
CA GLU A 662 8.40 -21.83 16.88
C GLU A 662 9.32 -20.73 17.44
N ASP A 663 10.37 -20.38 16.69
CA ASP A 663 11.30 -19.31 17.04
C ASP A 663 10.64 -17.92 17.10
N TYR A 664 9.58 -17.70 16.32
CA TYR A 664 8.81 -16.45 16.37
C TYR A 664 7.67 -16.52 17.40
N LEU A 665 7.03 -17.68 17.56
CA LEU A 665 5.95 -17.91 18.52
C LEU A 665 6.34 -17.66 19.98
N THR A 666 7.62 -17.75 20.30
CA THR A 666 8.16 -17.52 21.65
C THR A 666 8.80 -16.12 21.81
N ARG A 667 8.84 -15.32 20.74
CA ARG A 667 9.64 -14.09 20.69
C ARG A 667 8.76 -12.87 20.43
N PRO A 668 8.72 -11.90 21.37
CA PRO A 668 7.98 -10.65 21.18
C PRO A 668 8.37 -9.92 19.88
N PHE A 669 7.41 -9.32 19.19
CA PHE A 669 7.62 -8.65 17.90
C PHE A 669 8.80 -7.66 17.89
N HIS A 670 8.93 -6.86 18.95
CA HIS A 670 10.03 -5.89 19.09
C HIS A 670 11.41 -6.52 19.35
N LYS A 671 11.45 -7.80 19.76
CA LYS A 671 12.70 -8.58 20.00
C LYS A 671 13.13 -9.39 18.78
N VAL A 672 12.38 -9.35 17.67
CA VAL A 672 12.76 -10.02 16.43
C VAL A 672 13.97 -9.30 15.82
N SER A 673 15.17 -9.89 16.01
CA SER A 673 16.43 -9.28 15.55
C SER A 673 16.64 -9.42 14.04
N ARG A 674 17.44 -8.52 13.45
CA ARG A 674 17.85 -8.63 12.03
C ARG A 674 18.70 -9.87 11.78
N LYS A 675 19.58 -10.22 12.74
CA LYS A 675 20.46 -11.40 12.64
C LYS A 675 19.64 -12.68 12.49
N LEU A 676 18.59 -12.82 13.29
CA LEU A 676 17.65 -13.92 13.21
C LEU A 676 16.98 -13.99 11.83
N LEU A 677 16.37 -12.89 11.39
CA LEU A 677 15.69 -12.81 10.09
C LEU A 677 16.61 -13.18 8.94
N ASN A 678 17.82 -12.61 8.90
CA ASN A 678 18.80 -12.91 7.87
C ASN A 678 19.20 -14.40 7.89
N ASN A 679 19.33 -15.01 9.06
CA ASN A 679 19.63 -16.43 9.19
C ASN A 679 18.50 -17.30 8.62
N HIS A 680 17.25 -17.03 9.01
CA HIS A 680 16.08 -17.78 8.54
C HIS A 680 15.84 -17.58 7.03
N ILE A 681 15.98 -16.35 6.52
CA ILE A 681 15.96 -16.07 5.08
C ILE A 681 17.02 -16.91 4.37
N SER A 682 18.27 -16.96 4.89
CA SER A 682 19.35 -17.74 4.29
C SER A 682 19.08 -19.25 4.30
N GLN A 683 18.40 -19.78 5.33
CA GLN A 683 17.99 -21.18 5.37
C GLN A 683 16.92 -21.49 4.31
N VAL A 684 15.90 -20.65 4.19
CA VAL A 684 14.81 -20.82 3.21
C VAL A 684 15.34 -20.66 1.78
N VAL A 685 16.13 -19.63 1.50
CA VAL A 685 16.75 -19.37 0.19
C VAL A 685 17.60 -20.56 -0.27
N ARG A 686 18.37 -21.18 0.63
CA ARG A 686 19.18 -22.37 0.30
C ARG A 686 18.34 -23.55 -0.19
N LEU A 687 17.11 -23.72 0.30
CA LEU A 687 16.22 -24.77 -0.16
C LEU A 687 15.51 -24.42 -1.48
N LEU A 688 15.33 -23.13 -1.78
CA LEU A 688 14.74 -22.64 -3.02
C LEU A 688 15.75 -22.54 -4.19
N ASP A 689 17.03 -22.79 -3.94
CA ASP A 689 18.09 -22.70 -4.94
C ASP A 689 18.03 -23.84 -5.98
N VAL A 690 18.66 -23.64 -7.14
CA VAL A 690 18.77 -24.61 -8.26
C VAL A 690 19.41 -25.92 -7.79
N ASP A 691 20.34 -25.84 -6.85
CA ASP A 691 20.99 -27.02 -6.28
C ASP A 691 20.12 -27.78 -5.26
N ALA A 692 18.96 -27.24 -4.88
CA ALA A 692 18.02 -27.81 -3.93
C ALA A 692 16.67 -28.14 -4.58
N PHE A 693 15.55 -27.59 -4.10
CA PHE A 693 14.23 -27.98 -4.57
C PHE A 693 13.91 -27.51 -5.99
N GLU A 694 14.42 -26.37 -6.44
CA GLU A 694 14.21 -25.91 -7.83
C GLU A 694 14.75 -26.93 -8.84
N GLY A 695 15.90 -27.55 -8.56
CA GLY A 695 16.49 -28.57 -9.41
C GLY A 695 15.89 -29.97 -9.28
N VAL A 696 15.10 -30.24 -8.23
CA VAL A 696 14.61 -31.59 -7.87
C VAL A 696 13.10 -31.73 -7.99
N LEU A 697 12.34 -30.65 -7.84
CA LEU A 697 10.88 -30.68 -7.88
C LEU A 697 10.35 -30.22 -9.25
N VAL A 698 9.18 -30.74 -9.60
CA VAL A 698 8.38 -30.24 -10.72
C VAL A 698 7.18 -29.51 -10.13
N ARG A 699 6.97 -28.26 -10.56
CA ARG A 699 5.80 -27.46 -10.16
C ARG A 699 4.52 -28.02 -10.83
N PRO A 700 3.35 -27.97 -10.17
CA PRO A 700 3.11 -27.42 -8.83
C PRO A 700 3.62 -28.35 -7.72
N SER A 701 4.12 -27.79 -6.62
CA SER A 701 4.70 -28.59 -5.53
C SER A 701 4.57 -27.90 -4.17
N MET A 702 3.96 -28.60 -3.21
CA MET A 702 3.68 -28.06 -1.87
C MET A 702 4.91 -27.58 -1.08
N PRO A 703 6.02 -28.34 -0.98
CA PRO A 703 7.21 -27.88 -0.27
C PRO A 703 7.78 -26.58 -0.84
N PHE A 704 7.76 -26.46 -2.17
CA PHE A 704 8.24 -25.28 -2.87
C PHE A 704 7.36 -24.07 -2.58
N ASP A 705 6.04 -24.22 -2.76
CA ASP A 705 5.07 -23.14 -2.53
C ASP A 705 5.12 -22.66 -1.07
N TYR A 706 5.24 -23.57 -0.11
CA TYR A 706 5.37 -23.22 1.31
C TYR A 706 6.63 -22.39 1.59
N LEU A 707 7.78 -22.78 1.04
CA LEU A 707 9.03 -22.04 1.24
C LEU A 707 8.98 -20.64 0.61
N GLN A 708 8.32 -20.49 -0.55
CA GLN A 708 8.11 -19.18 -1.14
C GLN A 708 7.24 -18.30 -0.25
N GLU A 709 6.14 -18.80 0.30
CA GLU A 709 5.30 -18.04 1.23
C GLU A 709 6.05 -17.68 2.51
N LEU A 710 6.80 -18.62 3.09
CA LEU A 710 7.63 -18.34 4.25
C LEU A 710 8.70 -17.28 3.94
N LEU A 711 9.31 -17.32 2.75
CA LEU A 711 10.26 -16.31 2.30
C LEU A 711 9.61 -14.92 2.22
N LYS A 712 8.41 -14.80 1.67
CA LYS A 712 7.67 -13.52 1.61
C LYS A 712 7.50 -12.92 2.99
N VAL A 713 6.94 -13.68 3.92
CA VAL A 713 6.72 -13.24 5.31
C VAL A 713 8.03 -12.79 5.97
N LEU A 714 9.12 -13.55 5.79
CA LEU A 714 10.42 -13.19 6.35
C LEU A 714 11.01 -11.92 5.71
N LEU A 715 10.82 -11.73 4.40
CA LEU A 715 11.25 -10.52 3.70
C LEU A 715 10.43 -9.29 4.13
N ASP A 716 9.12 -9.42 4.28
CA ASP A 716 8.24 -8.36 4.78
C ASP A 716 8.57 -7.99 6.22
N LEU A 717 8.83 -8.96 7.10
CA LEU A 717 9.36 -8.67 8.44
C LEU A 717 10.71 -7.95 8.37
N ARG A 718 11.60 -8.31 7.44
CA ARG A 718 12.97 -7.80 7.36
C ARG A 718 13.08 -6.40 6.77
N TYR A 719 12.33 -6.13 5.70
CA TYR A 719 12.45 -4.95 4.85
C TYR A 719 11.14 -4.16 4.74
N GLY A 720 10.00 -4.82 4.94
CA GLY A 720 8.67 -4.24 4.80
C GLY A 720 8.23 -3.41 6.01
N CYS A 721 7.30 -2.49 5.75
CA CYS A 721 6.54 -1.82 6.80
C CYS A 721 5.53 -2.82 7.37
N CYS A 722 5.71 -3.24 8.62
CA CYS A 722 4.81 -4.14 9.33
C CYS A 722 4.53 -3.63 10.75
N PHE A 723 3.38 -4.01 11.30
CA PHE A 723 3.01 -3.63 12.65
C PHE A 723 2.24 -4.73 13.39
N MET A 724 2.23 -4.63 14.72
CA MET A 724 1.35 -5.43 15.58
C MET A 724 0.04 -4.70 15.85
N GLU A 725 -1.08 -5.41 15.81
CA GLU A 725 -2.41 -4.92 16.20
C GLU A 725 -2.96 -5.78 17.36
N THR A 726 -3.70 -5.16 18.29
CA THR A 726 -4.45 -5.90 19.31
C THR A 726 -5.76 -6.42 18.75
N SER A 727 -6.22 -7.61 19.15
CA SER A 727 -7.44 -8.19 18.55
C SER A 727 -8.71 -7.35 18.81
N LYS A 728 -8.69 -6.49 19.85
CA LYS A 728 -9.76 -5.52 20.14
C LYS A 728 -10.03 -4.52 19.01
N LEU A 729 -9.11 -4.40 18.06
CA LEU A 729 -9.21 -3.56 16.87
C LEU A 729 -9.23 -4.38 15.57
N ARG A 730 -9.60 -5.67 15.63
CA ARG A 730 -9.89 -6.43 14.42
C ARG A 730 -10.95 -5.68 13.62
N TYR A 731 -10.50 -4.95 12.60
CA TYR A 731 -11.33 -4.38 11.57
C TYR A 731 -12.11 -5.55 10.95
N ARG A 732 -13.39 -5.66 11.28
CA ARG A 732 -14.28 -6.49 10.49
C ARG A 732 -14.47 -5.74 9.17
N ASP A 733 -14.13 -6.39 8.07
CA ASP A 733 -14.39 -5.85 6.74
C ASP A 733 -15.83 -5.34 6.66
N GLY A 734 -16.00 -4.02 6.48
CA GLY A 734 -17.31 -3.37 6.33
C GLY A 734 -17.87 -2.66 7.58
N GLU A 735 -17.21 -2.67 8.73
CA GLU A 735 -17.60 -1.82 9.88
C GLU A 735 -16.79 -0.52 9.88
N GLU A 736 -17.45 0.62 9.62
CA GLU A 736 -16.88 1.94 9.86
C GLU A 736 -16.53 2.07 11.35
N CYS A 737 -15.32 2.52 11.65
CA CYS A 737 -14.83 2.67 13.02
C CYS A 737 -15.61 3.79 13.72
N SER A 738 -16.71 3.45 14.41
CA SER A 738 -17.45 4.36 15.29
C SER A 738 -16.69 4.70 16.57
N ALA A 739 -15.55 4.03 16.84
CA ALA A 739 -14.83 4.16 18.10
C ALA A 739 -13.92 5.41 18.19
N PHE A 740 -13.80 6.20 17.13
CA PHE A 740 -13.02 7.46 17.12
C PHE A 740 -13.87 8.72 16.97
N GLN A 741 -15.21 8.62 17.08
CA GLN A 741 -16.08 9.78 17.28
C GLN A 741 -16.12 10.25 18.73
#